data_AF-A0A352YX66-F1
#
_entry.id   AF-A0A352YX66-F1
#
_cell.length_a   1.000
_cell.length_b   1.000
_cell.length_c   1.000
_cell.angle_alpha   90.00
_cell.angle_beta   90.00
_cell.angle_gamma   90.00
#
_symmetry.space_group_name_H-M   'P 1'
#
loop_
_entity.id
_entity.type
_entity.pdbx_description
1 polymer ?
#
loop_
_entity_poly.entity_id
_entity_poly.type
_entity_poly.pdbx_seq_one_letter_code
_entity_poly.pdbx_strand_id
1 'polypeptide(L)'
;MKRVFLLPVMLILAFSILSGQTFRISGRILEDKEGKPVSAATLLLRPDGKQTVSDNLGNYSFTLSAGSKEITTRHLGYKSVTLKFILRSDTVINIHLQVSPFELMEVQVIGEFTKSVEITPRGSFLVTPAAIRETPKLFSEPDLLKSLQMLPGVSFGKEGTSDIYVRGGGAGQNIIIADGCYFFLPGHLLGIVSPLDLDFLESAELYKDYIPSVIGGGASSIINLDFRKPHSDSLRAQLRLGLLSSGVTVEVPFKRINLDLTAGLKRGNYSLYAPLLKRIVRDDVGSFLPPDKYSFYDSFVKLSHESPKAGRISYLFFGNYDNGKDEAKTTGEHNDTLFKYTDGIVTGWNSMVHALQWEPPGNGQYNWKVNLNYNRLAIGRRIYSESESFVNTTGEKIGSSTTLYSFYPAINNIGLSASLIRVFNKTTLSVGVSERYRSFISNNYATHSIDDVEDRNDLGGNDLVNATLLFFSVAAPLAEKFQADAGLRISGIIIRDGGFFIAEPRIRFSYKPGSLISPHINYVRLSQDDHSVEGSNAGLRTQLWLPLYKDFGPEITDILSAGFQGQINNNFIWSLDGYLKRTSGMLDFKPGASFIFDTSFVDMVDRINLRAYGIEAGLIKKTGKLTGSVSYTWSRSKREWYAPEGLMWIPSTADRPHNLSATLKYHLKEKTSFGLNFVYQSGAPATIYMHETSYGEFFETKNNIRYFDYHRMDFSFRQTVYKRRFSIDIDADVYNVYSRKNTFYFKKTWDEAEKRYSYKNISLFPVMPSLTITIRFW
;
A
#
# COMPACT_ATOMS: atom_id res chain seq x y z
N MET A 1 -8.10 -73.09 -53.56
CA MET A 1 -9.26 -72.42 -52.91
C MET A 1 -8.74 -71.55 -51.78
N LYS A 2 -8.96 -70.23 -51.81
CA LYS A 2 -9.10 -69.35 -50.63
C LYS A 2 -9.41 -67.92 -51.09
N ARG A 3 -10.68 -67.55 -50.93
CA ARG A 3 -11.27 -66.22 -51.09
C ARG A 3 -11.02 -65.42 -49.80
N VAL A 4 -10.52 -64.18 -49.90
CA VAL A 4 -11.26 -62.90 -49.82
C VAL A 4 -12.00 -62.71 -48.48
N PHE A 5 -11.48 -61.80 -47.64
CA PHE A 5 -12.23 -60.70 -46.99
C PHE A 5 -11.22 -59.77 -46.28
N LEU A 6 -10.66 -58.80 -47.02
CA LEU A 6 -9.78 -57.74 -46.45
C LEU A 6 -10.09 -56.36 -47.05
N LEU A 7 -11.24 -56.19 -47.70
CA LEU A 7 -11.65 -54.94 -48.34
C LEU A 7 -12.59 -54.00 -47.53
N PRO A 8 -13.26 -54.38 -46.42
CA PRO A 8 -14.11 -53.42 -45.69
C PRO A 8 -13.37 -52.65 -44.56
N VAL A 9 -12.15 -53.05 -44.17
CA VAL A 9 -11.41 -52.38 -43.08
C VAL A 9 -10.53 -51.23 -43.59
N MET A 10 -10.13 -51.25 -44.87
CA MET A 10 -9.34 -50.17 -45.48
C MET A 10 -10.16 -48.95 -45.91
N LEU A 11 -11.48 -49.07 -46.01
CA LEU A 11 -12.39 -47.98 -46.38
C LEU A 11 -12.92 -47.16 -45.18
N ILE A 12 -12.83 -47.69 -43.95
CA ILE A 12 -13.24 -46.97 -42.73
C ILE A 12 -12.09 -46.08 -42.20
N LEU A 13 -10.83 -46.42 -42.51
CA LEU A 13 -9.65 -45.60 -42.17
C LEU A 13 -9.34 -44.50 -43.21
N ALA A 14 -9.99 -44.52 -44.38
CA ALA A 14 -9.83 -43.49 -45.40
C ALA A 14 -10.73 -42.25 -45.20
N PHE A 15 -11.73 -42.30 -44.30
CA PHE A 15 -12.64 -41.17 -44.06
C PHE A 15 -12.22 -40.22 -42.92
N SER A 16 -11.10 -40.47 -42.24
CA SER A 16 -10.62 -39.63 -41.13
C SER A 16 -9.50 -38.64 -41.50
N ILE A 17 -9.16 -38.49 -42.80
CA ILE A 17 -8.06 -37.61 -43.26
C ILE A 17 -8.56 -36.52 -44.24
N LEU A 18 -9.87 -36.33 -44.38
CA LEU A 18 -10.42 -35.06 -44.87
C LEU A 18 -10.52 -34.05 -43.71
N SER A 19 -9.38 -33.82 -43.06
CA SER A 19 -9.21 -32.65 -42.20
C SER A 19 -9.40 -31.42 -43.08
N GLY A 20 -10.43 -30.62 -42.78
CA GLY A 20 -10.65 -29.35 -43.48
C GLY A 20 -9.36 -28.55 -43.46
N GLN A 21 -8.81 -28.24 -44.64
CA GLN A 21 -7.59 -27.46 -44.77
C GLN A 21 -7.76 -26.18 -43.95
N THR A 22 -6.91 -26.02 -42.92
CA THR A 22 -6.89 -24.81 -42.12
C THR A 22 -5.86 -23.85 -42.69
N PHE A 23 -6.28 -22.61 -42.92
CA PHE A 23 -5.46 -21.54 -43.44
C PHE A 23 -5.27 -20.46 -42.38
N ARG A 24 -4.08 -19.84 -42.38
CA ARG A 24 -3.74 -18.72 -41.52
C ARG A 24 -4.24 -17.43 -42.14
N ILE A 25 -4.99 -16.65 -41.37
CA ILE A 25 -5.25 -15.25 -41.69
C ILE A 25 -4.41 -14.40 -40.74
N SER A 26 -3.68 -13.44 -41.28
CA SER A 26 -2.94 -12.46 -40.48
C SER A 26 -3.08 -11.07 -41.07
N GLY A 27 -2.67 -10.05 -40.34
CA GLY A 27 -2.64 -8.69 -40.87
C GLY A 27 -2.44 -7.65 -39.79
N ARG A 28 -2.49 -6.38 -40.19
CA ARG A 28 -2.41 -5.23 -39.30
C ARG A 28 -3.69 -4.42 -39.31
N ILE A 29 -4.06 -3.89 -38.15
CA ILE A 29 -5.12 -2.89 -38.01
C ILE A 29 -4.45 -1.53 -37.97
N LEU A 30 -4.83 -0.66 -38.90
CA LEU A 30 -4.20 0.64 -39.12
C LEU A 30 -5.27 1.74 -39.12
N GLU A 31 -4.87 2.97 -38.79
CA GLU A 31 -5.69 4.15 -39.06
C GLU A 31 -5.66 4.51 -40.54
N ASP A 32 -6.82 4.85 -41.11
CA ASP A 32 -7.00 5.15 -42.55
C ASP A 32 -6.19 6.39 -43.01
N LYS A 33 -5.93 7.35 -42.11
CA LYS A 33 -5.30 8.65 -42.45
C LYS A 33 -3.78 8.72 -42.21
N GLU A 34 -3.25 7.93 -41.27
CA GLU A 34 -1.85 8.09 -40.81
C GLU A 34 -1.06 6.77 -40.82
N GLY A 35 -1.70 5.63 -41.14
CA GLY A 35 -1.03 4.32 -41.15
C GLY A 35 -0.53 3.86 -39.78
N LYS A 36 -0.97 4.51 -38.69
CA LYS A 36 -0.61 4.16 -37.32
C LYS A 36 -1.28 2.85 -36.92
N PRO A 37 -0.58 1.95 -36.19
CA PRO A 37 -1.17 0.72 -35.72
C PRO A 37 -2.23 0.99 -34.65
N VAL A 38 -3.39 0.36 -34.78
CA VAL A 38 -4.45 0.39 -33.76
C VAL A 38 -4.31 -0.86 -32.88
N SER A 39 -3.80 -0.66 -31.67
CA SER A 39 -3.68 -1.71 -30.66
C SER A 39 -5.03 -1.98 -29.99
N ALA A 40 -5.15 -3.12 -29.32
CA ALA A 40 -6.34 -3.49 -28.53
C ALA A 40 -7.67 -3.54 -29.32
N ALA A 41 -7.63 -3.54 -30.66
CA ALA A 41 -8.83 -3.68 -31.48
C ALA A 41 -9.31 -5.12 -31.42
N THR A 42 -10.58 -5.28 -31.07
CA THR A 42 -11.23 -6.58 -30.97
C THR A 42 -11.67 -7.04 -32.34
N LEU A 43 -11.22 -8.23 -32.77
CA LEU A 43 -11.67 -8.88 -34.00
C LEU A 43 -12.52 -10.10 -33.66
N LEU A 44 -13.73 -10.17 -34.20
CA LEU A 44 -14.64 -11.31 -34.10
C LEU A 44 -14.82 -11.96 -35.48
N LEU A 45 -14.60 -13.26 -35.55
CA LEU A 45 -14.77 -14.08 -36.75
C LEU A 45 -16.06 -14.88 -36.72
N ARG A 46 -16.82 -14.83 -37.82
CA ARG A 46 -18.02 -15.65 -38.06
C ARG A 46 -17.85 -16.52 -39.32
N PRO A 47 -18.41 -17.74 -39.33
CA PRO A 47 -19.24 -18.34 -38.28
C PRO A 47 -18.45 -19.02 -37.14
N ASP A 48 -17.12 -19.10 -37.21
CA ASP A 48 -16.29 -19.90 -36.28
C ASP A 48 -16.32 -19.43 -34.81
N GLY A 49 -16.87 -18.25 -34.51
CA GLY A 49 -17.00 -17.72 -33.16
C GLY A 49 -15.66 -17.38 -32.49
N LYS A 50 -14.56 -17.35 -33.25
CA LYS A 50 -13.22 -17.04 -32.73
C LYS A 50 -13.06 -15.53 -32.57
N GLN A 51 -12.36 -15.13 -31.52
CA GLN A 51 -12.05 -13.73 -31.24
C GLN A 51 -10.55 -13.58 -30.95
N THR A 52 -9.97 -12.48 -31.39
CA THR A 52 -8.63 -12.06 -30.99
C THR A 52 -8.59 -10.55 -30.78
N VAL A 53 -7.47 -10.06 -30.26
CA VAL A 53 -7.22 -8.64 -30.05
C VAL A 53 -5.91 -8.29 -30.74
N SER A 54 -5.83 -7.11 -31.39
CA SER A 54 -4.57 -6.66 -31.97
C SER A 54 -3.53 -6.36 -30.90
N ASP A 55 -2.27 -6.69 -31.19
CA ASP A 55 -1.14 -6.33 -30.34
C ASP A 55 -0.81 -4.83 -30.43
N ASN A 56 0.22 -4.40 -29.70
CA ASN A 56 0.66 -2.99 -29.67
C ASN A 56 1.16 -2.46 -31.02
N LEU A 57 1.43 -3.34 -31.99
CA LEU A 57 1.83 -3.01 -33.35
C LEU A 57 0.69 -3.22 -34.35
N GLY A 58 -0.54 -3.40 -33.85
CA GLY A 58 -1.73 -3.60 -34.64
C GLY A 58 -1.84 -4.99 -35.28
N ASN A 59 -0.93 -5.92 -35.01
CA ASN A 59 -0.95 -7.23 -35.65
C ASN A 59 -2.02 -8.13 -35.06
N TYR A 60 -2.61 -8.97 -35.91
CA TYR A 60 -3.52 -10.04 -35.51
C TYR A 60 -3.28 -11.31 -36.34
N SER A 61 -3.70 -12.46 -35.82
CA SER A 61 -3.65 -13.73 -36.56
C SER A 61 -4.74 -14.71 -36.10
N PHE A 62 -5.28 -15.47 -37.04
CA PHE A 62 -6.20 -16.58 -36.84
C PHE A 62 -5.79 -17.80 -37.66
N THR A 63 -6.22 -18.98 -37.24
CA THR A 63 -6.14 -20.22 -38.03
C THR A 63 -7.55 -20.81 -38.16
N LEU A 64 -8.05 -20.91 -39.39
CA LEU A 64 -9.46 -21.22 -39.70
C LEU A 64 -9.58 -22.24 -40.84
N SER A 65 -10.67 -22.99 -40.86
CA SER A 65 -11.05 -23.81 -42.01
C SER A 65 -11.36 -22.98 -43.25
N ALA A 66 -11.15 -23.55 -44.44
CA ALA A 66 -11.58 -22.97 -45.72
C ALA A 66 -13.09 -22.64 -45.73
N GLY A 67 -13.50 -21.61 -46.49
CA GLY A 67 -14.91 -21.26 -46.69
C GLY A 67 -15.21 -19.76 -46.58
N SER A 68 -16.49 -19.40 -46.60
CA SER A 68 -16.94 -18.01 -46.44
C SER A 68 -16.75 -17.56 -44.99
N LYS A 69 -16.03 -16.45 -44.79
CA LYS A 69 -15.69 -15.87 -43.49
C LYS A 69 -16.10 -14.41 -43.43
N GLU A 70 -16.40 -13.96 -42.22
CA GLU A 70 -16.66 -12.55 -41.90
C GLU A 70 -15.81 -12.14 -40.70
N ILE A 71 -14.94 -11.14 -40.88
CA ILE A 71 -14.18 -10.50 -39.78
C ILE A 71 -14.88 -9.18 -39.44
N THR A 72 -15.31 -9.03 -38.19
CA THR A 72 -15.78 -7.75 -37.65
C THR A 72 -14.77 -7.21 -36.66
N THR A 73 -14.23 -6.02 -36.94
CA THR A 73 -13.25 -5.33 -36.09
C THR A 73 -13.91 -4.16 -35.37
N ARG A 74 -13.68 -4.06 -34.06
CA ARG A 74 -14.21 -3.00 -33.19
C ARG A 74 -13.10 -2.43 -32.33
N HIS A 75 -13.04 -1.11 -32.23
CA HIS A 75 -12.16 -0.39 -31.31
C HIS A 75 -12.85 0.90 -30.86
N LEU A 76 -12.61 1.32 -29.62
CA LEU A 76 -13.18 2.55 -29.08
C LEU A 76 -12.65 3.77 -29.88
N GLY A 77 -13.54 4.69 -30.26
CA GLY A 77 -13.17 5.87 -31.07
C GLY A 77 -13.21 5.66 -32.59
N TYR A 78 -13.44 4.44 -33.08
CA TYR A 78 -13.46 4.11 -34.50
C TYR A 78 -14.80 3.53 -34.96
N LYS A 79 -15.14 3.74 -36.23
CA LYS A 79 -16.26 3.02 -36.86
C LYS A 79 -15.89 1.54 -36.98
N SER A 80 -16.81 0.66 -36.59
CA SER A 80 -16.62 -0.79 -36.76
C SER A 80 -16.55 -1.15 -38.24
N VAL A 81 -15.60 -1.99 -38.62
CA VAL A 81 -15.43 -2.47 -40.00
C VAL A 81 -15.74 -3.96 -40.05
N THR A 82 -16.56 -4.37 -41.02
CA THR A 82 -16.89 -5.77 -41.28
C THR A 82 -16.48 -6.13 -42.70
N LEU A 83 -15.60 -7.13 -42.82
CA LEU A 83 -15.09 -7.64 -44.11
C LEU A 83 -15.58 -9.07 -44.33
N LYS A 84 -16.17 -9.33 -45.49
CA LYS A 84 -16.59 -10.66 -45.95
C LYS A 84 -15.65 -11.14 -47.04
N PHE A 85 -15.16 -12.38 -46.93
CA PHE A 85 -14.25 -12.97 -47.92
C PHE A 85 -14.37 -14.51 -47.95
N ILE A 86 -13.78 -15.15 -48.95
CA ILE A 86 -13.73 -16.62 -49.07
C ILE A 86 -12.29 -17.07 -48.85
N LEU A 87 -12.03 -17.80 -47.77
CA LEU A 87 -10.71 -18.30 -47.42
C LEU A 87 -10.40 -19.58 -48.19
N ARG A 88 -9.40 -19.53 -49.09
CA ARG A 88 -8.93 -20.66 -49.91
C ARG A 88 -7.44 -20.99 -49.73
N SER A 89 -6.68 -20.09 -49.12
CA SER A 89 -5.25 -20.19 -48.83
C SER A 89 -4.90 -19.27 -47.67
N ASP A 90 -3.67 -19.35 -47.15
CA ASP A 90 -3.17 -18.34 -46.20
C ASP A 90 -3.33 -16.94 -46.81
N THR A 91 -3.87 -16.00 -46.03
CA THR A 91 -4.32 -14.69 -46.52
C THR A 91 -3.90 -13.60 -45.54
N VAL A 92 -3.31 -12.51 -46.06
CA VAL A 92 -2.99 -11.32 -45.28
C VAL A 92 -4.04 -10.24 -45.54
N ILE A 93 -4.70 -9.73 -44.50
CA ILE A 93 -5.73 -8.69 -44.61
C ILE A 93 -5.40 -7.54 -43.66
N ASN A 94 -5.01 -6.39 -44.20
CA ASN A 94 -4.89 -5.18 -43.39
C ASN A 94 -6.25 -4.49 -43.29
N ILE A 95 -6.62 -4.08 -42.07
CA ILE A 95 -7.93 -3.49 -41.78
C ILE A 95 -7.72 -2.03 -41.40
N HIS A 96 -8.30 -1.12 -42.18
CA HIS A 96 -8.22 0.31 -41.92
C HIS A 96 -9.45 0.77 -41.14
N LEU A 97 -9.24 1.32 -39.96
CA LEU A 97 -10.30 1.88 -39.12
C LEU A 97 -10.37 3.40 -39.32
N GLN A 98 -11.60 3.88 -39.60
CA GLN A 98 -11.87 5.31 -39.70
C GLN A 98 -12.31 5.85 -38.34
N VAL A 99 -11.70 6.96 -37.92
CA VAL A 99 -12.08 7.70 -36.71
C VAL A 99 -13.55 8.10 -36.82
N SER A 100 -14.34 7.84 -35.76
CA SER A 100 -15.75 8.22 -35.72
C SER A 100 -15.87 9.74 -35.48
N PRO A 101 -16.50 10.53 -36.38
CA PRO A 101 -16.47 12.00 -36.34
C PRO A 101 -17.48 12.63 -35.36
N PHE A 102 -17.88 11.94 -34.30
CA PHE A 102 -18.74 12.57 -33.29
C PHE A 102 -17.89 13.42 -32.34
N GLU A 103 -17.82 14.73 -32.64
CA GLU A 103 -17.57 15.78 -31.65
C GLU A 103 -18.70 15.75 -30.61
N LEU A 104 -18.54 14.92 -29.59
CA LEU A 104 -19.20 15.15 -28.33
C LEU A 104 -18.39 16.24 -27.63
N MET A 105 -19.06 17.31 -27.20
CA MET A 105 -18.60 18.07 -26.04
C MET A 105 -18.17 17.03 -25.01
N GLU A 106 -16.88 17.05 -24.65
CA GLU A 106 -16.33 16.20 -23.62
C GLU A 106 -16.96 16.63 -22.29
N VAL A 107 -18.20 16.18 -22.05
CA VAL A 107 -18.57 15.74 -20.74
C VAL A 107 -17.72 14.49 -20.56
N GLN A 108 -16.63 14.64 -19.81
CA GLN A 108 -15.90 13.52 -19.25
C GLN A 108 -16.85 12.68 -18.39
N VAL A 109 -17.70 11.88 -19.03
CA VAL A 109 -18.24 10.69 -18.41
C VAL A 109 -17.16 9.64 -18.57
N ILE A 110 -16.10 9.79 -17.77
CA ILE A 110 -15.17 8.69 -17.49
C ILE A 110 -16.06 7.52 -17.10
N GLY A 111 -16.03 6.48 -17.93
CA GLY A 111 -16.98 5.38 -17.89
C GLY A 111 -17.17 4.87 -16.46
N GLU A 112 -18.43 4.60 -16.10
CA GLU A 112 -18.84 4.06 -14.80
C GLU A 112 -18.15 2.73 -14.41
N PHE A 113 -17.36 2.14 -15.32
CA PHE A 113 -16.61 0.89 -15.12
C PHE A 113 -15.22 1.06 -14.48
N THR A 114 -14.65 2.27 -14.38
CA THR A 114 -13.30 2.49 -13.78
C THR A 114 -13.32 3.07 -12.36
N LYS A 115 -14.50 3.21 -11.76
CA LYS A 115 -14.70 3.80 -10.42
C LYS A 115 -14.91 2.77 -9.31
N SER A 116 -14.23 1.63 -9.33
CA SER A 116 -14.48 0.59 -8.33
C SER A 116 -13.24 -0.11 -7.79
N VAL A 117 -13.37 -0.57 -6.55
CA VAL A 117 -12.58 -1.69 -6.02
C VAL A 117 -12.97 -2.95 -6.79
N GLU A 118 -11.99 -3.70 -7.26
CA GLU A 118 -12.17 -4.99 -7.92
C GLU A 118 -11.47 -6.11 -7.15
N ILE A 119 -12.03 -7.31 -7.21
CA ILE A 119 -11.38 -8.52 -6.69
C ILE A 119 -10.81 -9.26 -7.88
N THR A 120 -9.49 -9.39 -7.94
CA THR A 120 -8.82 -10.05 -9.06
C THR A 120 -9.15 -11.54 -9.07
N PRO A 121 -8.91 -12.24 -10.20
CA PRO A 121 -9.10 -13.67 -10.25
C PRO A 121 -8.19 -14.49 -9.32
N ARG A 122 -7.22 -13.85 -8.63
CA ARG A 122 -6.35 -14.44 -7.61
C ARG A 122 -6.76 -14.07 -6.17
N GLY A 123 -7.78 -13.24 -5.98
CA GLY A 123 -8.30 -12.83 -4.67
C GLY A 123 -7.66 -11.57 -4.08
N SER A 124 -6.76 -10.89 -4.80
CA SER A 124 -6.26 -9.57 -4.42
C SER A 124 -7.30 -8.48 -4.67
N PHE A 125 -7.22 -7.38 -3.92
CA PHE A 125 -8.10 -6.22 -4.08
C PHE A 125 -7.37 -5.13 -4.88
N LEU A 126 -7.85 -4.85 -6.09
CA LEU A 126 -7.38 -3.75 -6.91
C LEU A 126 -8.22 -2.51 -6.62
N VAL A 127 -7.59 -1.44 -6.17
CA VAL A 127 -8.23 -0.20 -5.77
C VAL A 127 -7.75 0.95 -6.66
N THR A 128 -8.68 1.62 -7.34
CA THR A 128 -8.37 2.78 -8.18
C THR A 128 -8.44 4.09 -7.38
N PRO A 129 -7.74 5.15 -7.80
CA PRO A 129 -7.84 6.49 -7.21
C PRO A 129 -9.28 7.02 -7.17
N ALA A 130 -10.10 6.63 -8.16
CA ALA A 130 -11.51 6.99 -8.18
C ALA A 130 -12.24 6.35 -6.98
N ALA A 131 -12.02 5.06 -6.70
CA ALA A 131 -12.58 4.38 -5.54
C ALA A 131 -12.08 4.97 -4.20
N ILE A 132 -10.79 5.28 -4.10
CA ILE A 132 -10.18 5.90 -2.91
C ILE A 132 -10.81 7.26 -2.60
N ARG A 133 -11.16 8.06 -3.62
CA ARG A 133 -11.80 9.36 -3.41
C ARG A 133 -13.22 9.27 -2.82
N GLU A 134 -13.79 8.06 -2.73
CA GLU A 134 -15.12 7.82 -2.15
C GLU A 134 -15.11 7.35 -0.70
N THR A 135 -13.95 7.02 -0.13
CA THR A 135 -13.80 6.48 1.24
C THR A 135 -13.69 7.63 2.28
N PRO A 136 -13.53 7.34 3.59
CA PRO A 136 -13.34 8.39 4.59
C PRO A 136 -12.14 9.27 4.29
N LYS A 137 -12.35 10.58 4.33
CA LYS A 137 -11.30 11.58 4.23
C LYS A 137 -11.07 12.18 5.60
N LEU A 138 -9.80 12.36 5.95
CA LEU A 138 -9.44 13.23 7.06
C LEU A 138 -9.01 14.56 6.44
N PHE A 139 -9.55 15.67 6.95
CA PHE A 139 -9.30 17.01 6.40
C PHE A 139 -9.65 17.19 4.91
N SER A 140 -10.66 16.46 4.42
CA SER A 140 -11.08 16.49 3.01
C SER A 140 -10.00 16.08 2.01
N GLU A 141 -9.00 15.32 2.48
CA GLU A 141 -8.01 14.68 1.61
C GLU A 141 -8.18 13.16 1.60
N PRO A 142 -8.22 12.56 0.40
CA PRO A 142 -8.32 11.11 0.26
C PRO A 142 -6.98 10.44 0.57
N ASP A 143 -7.01 9.31 1.27
CA ASP A 143 -5.83 8.60 1.77
C ASP A 143 -5.90 7.11 1.36
N LEU A 144 -4.84 6.60 0.73
CA LEU A 144 -4.80 5.22 0.25
C LEU A 144 -4.92 4.22 1.42
N LEU A 145 -4.10 4.38 2.46
CA LEU A 145 -4.03 3.39 3.53
C LEU A 145 -5.35 3.35 4.32
N LYS A 146 -5.97 4.51 4.59
CA LYS A 146 -7.31 4.57 5.20
C LYS A 146 -8.39 3.93 4.32
N SER A 147 -8.25 4.00 3.01
CA SER A 147 -9.16 3.32 2.09
C SER A 147 -8.99 1.81 2.15
N LEU A 148 -7.75 1.33 2.23
CA LEU A 148 -7.47 -0.10 2.41
C LEU A 148 -7.99 -0.61 3.75
N GLN A 149 -8.00 0.22 4.81
CA GLN A 149 -8.62 -0.13 6.11
C GLN A 149 -10.11 -0.47 6.00
N MET A 150 -10.81 -0.06 4.92
CA MET A 150 -12.23 -0.38 4.70
C MET A 150 -12.44 -1.76 4.05
N LEU A 151 -11.37 -2.43 3.60
CA LEU A 151 -11.47 -3.74 2.96
C LEU A 151 -11.60 -4.86 4.00
N PRO A 152 -12.24 -6.00 3.65
CA PRO A 152 -12.31 -7.16 4.53
C PRO A 152 -10.91 -7.64 4.94
N GLY A 153 -10.74 -8.00 6.21
CA GLY A 153 -9.45 -8.48 6.75
C GLY A 153 -8.43 -7.39 7.07
N VAL A 154 -8.76 -6.12 6.84
CA VAL A 154 -7.89 -4.97 7.11
C VAL A 154 -8.49 -4.13 8.23
N SER A 155 -7.66 -3.70 9.16
CA SER A 155 -8.09 -2.88 10.29
C SER A 155 -7.07 -1.79 10.60
N PHE A 156 -7.48 -0.73 11.30
CA PHE A 156 -6.57 0.34 11.70
C PHE A 156 -5.98 0.09 13.09
N GLY A 157 -4.85 0.74 13.37
CA GLY A 157 -4.11 0.59 14.63
C GLY A 157 -4.70 1.39 15.79
N LYS A 158 -4.40 2.70 15.81
CA LYS A 158 -4.91 3.66 16.80
C LYS A 158 -5.85 4.65 16.10
N GLU A 159 -6.66 5.37 16.89
CA GLU A 159 -7.52 6.41 16.34
C GLU A 159 -6.72 7.37 15.45
N GLY A 160 -7.19 7.56 14.22
CA GLY A 160 -6.64 8.54 13.30
C GLY A 160 -5.41 8.07 12.52
N THR A 161 -4.72 6.99 12.88
CA THR A 161 -3.50 6.58 12.16
C THR A 161 -3.79 5.96 10.79
N SER A 162 -2.83 6.07 9.88
CA SER A 162 -2.84 5.39 8.57
C SER A 162 -2.21 3.99 8.62
N ASP A 163 -1.97 3.46 9.82
CA ASP A 163 -1.47 2.11 9.99
C ASP A 163 -2.53 1.08 9.59
N ILE A 164 -2.09 0.00 8.95
CA ILE A 164 -2.94 -1.12 8.57
C ILE A 164 -2.49 -2.37 9.32
N TYR A 165 -3.45 -3.11 9.86
CA TYR A 165 -3.24 -4.43 10.43
C TYR A 165 -4.05 -5.43 9.63
N VAL A 166 -3.38 -6.42 9.06
CA VAL A 166 -3.99 -7.46 8.24
C VAL A 166 -3.79 -8.79 8.95
N ARG A 167 -4.86 -9.56 9.17
CA ARG A 167 -4.81 -10.93 9.72
C ARG A 167 -3.94 -11.07 10.99
N GLY A 168 -4.02 -10.10 11.89
CA GLY A 168 -3.28 -10.08 13.16
C GLY A 168 -1.82 -9.63 13.06
N GLY A 169 -1.32 -9.29 11.87
CA GLY A 169 0.00 -8.71 11.70
C GLY A 169 0.02 -7.20 11.97
N GLY A 170 1.12 -6.72 12.57
CA GLY A 170 1.41 -5.31 12.82
C GLY A 170 1.66 -4.52 11.53
N ALA A 171 1.77 -3.20 11.61
CA ALA A 171 1.80 -2.36 10.42
C ALA A 171 3.11 -2.47 9.65
N GLY A 172 4.23 -2.77 10.32
CA GLY A 172 5.51 -3.09 9.66
C GLY A 172 5.58 -4.46 8.99
N GLN A 173 4.55 -5.30 9.12
CA GLN A 173 4.45 -6.61 8.43
C GLN A 173 3.66 -6.54 7.13
N ASN A 174 3.16 -5.35 6.78
CA ASN A 174 2.45 -5.06 5.53
C ASN A 174 3.38 -4.22 4.65
N ILE A 175 3.89 -4.83 3.59
CA ILE A 175 4.93 -4.22 2.75
C ILE A 175 4.30 -3.48 1.59
N ILE A 176 4.85 -2.30 1.29
CA ILE A 176 4.39 -1.48 0.18
C ILE A 176 5.51 -1.47 -0.87
N ILE A 177 5.17 -1.80 -2.11
CA ILE A 177 6.12 -1.95 -3.22
C ILE A 177 5.62 -1.12 -4.40
N ALA A 178 6.53 -0.47 -5.12
CA ALA A 178 6.25 0.09 -6.44
C ALA A 178 7.44 -0.12 -7.36
N ASP A 179 7.19 -0.55 -8.61
CA ASP A 179 8.25 -0.89 -9.58
C ASP A 179 9.36 -1.79 -8.98
N GLY A 180 8.96 -2.74 -8.12
CA GLY A 180 9.86 -3.66 -7.41
C GLY A 180 10.68 -3.05 -6.27
N CYS A 181 10.49 -1.76 -5.94
CA CYS A 181 11.17 -1.05 -4.86
C CYS A 181 10.30 -0.99 -3.59
N TYR A 182 10.92 -1.12 -2.41
CA TYR A 182 10.24 -0.98 -1.12
C TYR A 182 9.93 0.50 -0.85
N PHE A 183 8.68 0.77 -0.51
CA PHE A 183 8.21 2.08 -0.10
C PHE A 183 8.02 2.10 1.42
N PHE A 184 8.97 2.73 2.11
CA PHE A 184 8.76 3.08 3.51
C PHE A 184 7.89 4.35 3.55
N LEU A 185 6.67 4.24 4.08
CA LEU A 185 5.75 5.37 4.17
C LEU A 185 5.56 5.78 5.64
N PRO A 186 6.52 6.52 6.25
CA PRO A 186 6.26 7.15 7.53
C PRO A 186 5.16 8.19 7.32
N GLY A 187 4.02 8.02 8.00
CA GLY A 187 2.89 8.94 7.83
C GLY A 187 3.16 10.34 8.37
N HIS A 188 2.68 11.37 7.69
CA HIS A 188 2.66 12.75 8.19
C HIS A 188 1.82 12.88 9.45
N LEU A 189 2.07 13.96 10.18
CA LEU A 189 1.41 14.27 11.45
C LEU A 189 1.54 13.06 12.39
N LEU A 190 2.76 12.53 12.49
CA LEU A 190 3.12 11.44 13.41
C LEU A 190 2.40 10.11 13.10
N GLY A 191 2.06 9.88 11.82
CA GLY A 191 1.40 8.66 11.35
C GLY A 191 -0.10 8.79 11.06
N ILE A 192 -0.69 9.99 11.20
CA ILE A 192 -2.13 10.23 11.02
C ILE A 192 -2.54 10.21 9.53
N VAL A 193 -1.64 10.64 8.64
CA VAL A 193 -1.90 10.74 7.20
C VAL A 193 -0.78 10.02 6.45
N SER A 194 -1.11 9.24 5.43
CA SER A 194 -0.10 8.65 4.54
C SER A 194 0.52 9.71 3.63
N PRO A 195 1.82 9.61 3.27
CA PRO A 195 2.48 10.60 2.42
C PRO A 195 2.25 10.35 0.92
N LEU A 196 1.41 9.37 0.57
CA LEU A 196 1.12 9.01 -0.81
C LEU A 196 -0.01 9.87 -1.36
N ASP A 197 0.28 10.69 -2.36
CA ASP A 197 -0.75 11.44 -3.08
C ASP A 197 -1.43 10.57 -4.16
N LEU A 198 -2.74 10.71 -4.28
CA LEU A 198 -3.54 9.98 -5.27
C LEU A 198 -3.51 10.62 -6.65
N ASP A 199 -3.00 11.84 -6.74
CA ASP A 199 -2.91 12.56 -8.01
C ASP A 199 -1.91 11.90 -8.97
N PHE A 200 -0.93 11.13 -8.45
CA PHE A 200 0.04 10.37 -9.24
C PHE A 200 -0.14 8.84 -9.18
N LEU A 201 -1.05 8.32 -8.34
CA LEU A 201 -1.37 6.90 -8.25
C LEU A 201 -2.30 6.47 -9.41
N GLU A 202 -1.99 5.35 -10.07
CA GLU A 202 -2.88 4.72 -11.07
C GLU A 202 -3.75 3.65 -10.41
N SER A 203 -3.13 2.80 -9.59
CA SER A 203 -3.81 1.77 -8.82
C SER A 203 -2.98 1.31 -7.62
N ALA A 204 -3.66 0.76 -6.63
CA ALA A 204 -3.04 0.02 -5.55
C ALA A 204 -3.68 -1.37 -5.45
N GLU A 205 -2.87 -2.41 -5.41
CA GLU A 205 -3.32 -3.80 -5.30
C GLU A 205 -2.90 -4.40 -3.97
N LEU A 206 -3.87 -4.75 -3.12
CA LEU A 206 -3.65 -5.40 -1.84
C LEU A 206 -3.72 -6.92 -1.97
N TYR A 207 -2.61 -7.58 -1.64
CA TYR A 207 -2.47 -9.03 -1.55
C TYR A 207 -2.48 -9.48 -0.08
N LYS A 208 -3.51 -10.24 0.32
CA LYS A 208 -3.61 -10.86 1.65
C LYS A 208 -3.85 -12.38 1.61
N ASP A 209 -4.29 -12.90 0.47
CA ASP A 209 -4.61 -14.31 0.24
C ASP A 209 -3.47 -15.02 -0.50
N TYR A 210 -3.55 -15.12 -1.83
CA TYR A 210 -2.44 -15.61 -2.63
C TYR A 210 -1.49 -14.48 -3.03
N ILE A 211 -0.23 -14.58 -2.63
CA ILE A 211 0.82 -13.59 -2.93
C ILE A 211 1.79 -14.20 -3.96
N PRO A 212 1.88 -13.68 -5.20
CA PRO A 212 2.78 -14.20 -6.23
C PRO A 212 4.26 -14.21 -5.80
N SER A 213 5.02 -15.25 -6.14
CA SER A 213 6.44 -15.42 -5.72
C SER A 213 7.40 -14.31 -6.18
N VAL A 214 7.02 -13.52 -7.17
CA VAL A 214 7.79 -12.34 -7.62
C VAL A 214 7.87 -11.25 -6.54
N ILE A 215 6.84 -11.13 -5.68
CA ILE A 215 6.79 -10.17 -4.57
C ILE A 215 6.91 -10.89 -3.21
N GLY A 216 7.49 -10.25 -2.21
CA GLY A 216 7.78 -10.83 -0.90
C GLY A 216 8.37 -9.81 0.07
N GLY A 217 8.92 -10.29 1.20
CA GLY A 217 9.57 -9.46 2.22
C GLY A 217 8.66 -8.99 3.36
N GLY A 218 7.37 -9.32 3.31
CA GLY A 218 6.40 -9.01 4.36
C GLY A 218 5.85 -10.27 4.99
N ALA A 219 5.43 -10.20 6.25
CA ALA A 219 4.87 -11.32 6.99
C ALA A 219 3.33 -11.33 7.08
N SER A 220 2.63 -10.36 6.49
CA SER A 220 1.15 -10.33 6.53
C SER A 220 0.47 -10.01 5.21
N SER A 221 0.84 -8.90 4.56
CA SER A 221 0.28 -8.50 3.28
C SER A 221 1.27 -7.72 2.44
N ILE A 222 0.97 -7.57 1.15
CA ILE A 222 1.74 -6.73 0.24
C ILE A 222 0.80 -5.80 -0.51
N ILE A 223 1.14 -4.52 -0.59
CA ILE A 223 0.47 -3.50 -1.39
C ILE A 223 1.38 -3.16 -2.56
N ASN A 224 0.97 -3.53 -3.78
CA ASN A 224 1.66 -3.12 -4.99
C ASN A 224 1.05 -1.83 -5.52
N LEU A 225 1.86 -0.79 -5.65
CA LEU A 225 1.47 0.51 -6.20
C LEU A 225 1.89 0.59 -7.65
N ASP A 226 0.94 0.98 -8.50
CA ASP A 226 1.21 1.36 -9.88
C ASP A 226 0.98 2.87 -10.00
N PHE A 227 1.94 3.56 -10.61
CA PHE A 227 1.89 5.00 -10.79
C PHE A 227 1.48 5.37 -12.21
N ARG A 228 0.80 6.52 -12.34
CA ARG A 228 0.26 7.00 -13.61
C ARG A 228 1.35 7.19 -14.64
N LYS A 229 1.08 6.71 -15.86
CA LYS A 229 1.66 7.29 -17.07
C LYS A 229 0.80 8.50 -17.47
N PRO A 230 1.35 9.54 -18.10
CA PRO A 230 0.55 10.63 -18.67
C PRO A 230 -0.58 10.05 -19.52
N HIS A 231 -1.81 10.43 -19.18
CA HIS A 231 -3.02 9.84 -19.75
C HIS A 231 -3.49 10.63 -20.99
N SER A 232 -2.68 11.57 -21.47
CA SER A 232 -3.13 12.61 -22.39
C SER A 232 -2.10 12.88 -23.48
N ASP A 233 -2.62 13.15 -24.66
CA ASP A 233 -1.90 13.75 -25.78
C ASP A 233 -1.58 15.25 -25.55
N SER A 234 -1.97 15.81 -24.41
CA SER A 234 -1.87 17.24 -24.06
C SER A 234 -1.31 17.47 -22.65
N LEU A 235 -0.83 18.69 -22.41
CA LEU A 235 -0.44 19.18 -21.09
C LEU A 235 -1.63 19.12 -20.13
N ARG A 236 -1.43 18.57 -18.92
CA ARG A 236 -2.39 18.68 -17.82
C ARG A 236 -1.70 19.26 -16.59
N ALA A 237 -2.46 20.02 -15.82
CA ALA A 237 -2.00 20.53 -14.53
C ALA A 237 -3.12 20.43 -13.50
N GLN A 238 -2.77 20.23 -12.25
CA GLN A 238 -3.69 20.21 -11.13
C GLN A 238 -3.14 21.06 -9.99
N LEU A 239 -3.99 21.89 -9.40
CA LEU A 239 -3.73 22.64 -8.17
C LEU A 239 -4.73 22.21 -7.11
N ARG A 240 -4.24 21.76 -5.96
CA ARG A 240 -5.06 21.41 -4.79
C ARG A 240 -4.76 22.39 -3.65
N LEU A 241 -5.81 22.92 -3.04
CA LEU A 241 -5.75 23.81 -1.89
C LEU A 241 -6.68 23.23 -0.82
N GLY A 242 -6.13 22.67 0.25
CA GLY A 242 -6.88 22.07 1.34
C GLY A 242 -6.38 22.51 2.72
N LEU A 243 -7.14 22.18 3.76
CA LEU A 243 -6.71 22.45 5.14
C LEU A 243 -5.47 21.65 5.52
N LEU A 244 -5.37 20.38 5.09
CA LEU A 244 -4.22 19.53 5.41
C LEU A 244 -2.99 19.86 4.57
N SER A 245 -3.17 20.01 3.26
CA SER A 245 -2.07 20.31 2.33
C SER A 245 -2.51 21.14 1.13
N SER A 246 -1.51 21.75 0.50
CA SER A 246 -1.62 22.31 -0.84
C SER A 246 -0.63 21.62 -1.75
N GLY A 247 -1.00 21.38 -3.00
CA GLY A 247 -0.14 20.67 -3.94
C GLY A 247 -0.38 21.05 -5.38
N VAL A 248 0.64 20.82 -6.21
CA VAL A 248 0.59 20.99 -7.65
C VAL A 248 1.07 19.71 -8.33
N THR A 249 0.43 19.34 -9.44
CA THR A 249 0.84 18.20 -10.27
C THR A 249 0.77 18.61 -11.73
N VAL A 250 1.73 18.16 -12.53
CA VAL A 250 1.80 18.42 -13.98
C VAL A 250 2.09 17.13 -14.73
N GLU A 251 1.45 16.97 -15.88
CA GLU A 251 1.69 15.89 -16.83
C GLU A 251 2.06 16.50 -18.18
N VAL A 252 3.23 16.12 -18.72
CA VAL A 252 3.79 16.66 -19.96
C VAL A 252 4.20 15.52 -20.90
N PRO A 253 3.49 15.33 -22.03
CA PRO A 253 3.88 14.37 -23.07
C PRO A 253 4.83 15.01 -24.09
N PHE A 254 6.14 14.82 -23.97
CA PHE A 254 7.15 15.28 -24.94
C PHE A 254 7.18 14.37 -26.18
N LYS A 255 6.17 14.50 -27.03
CA LYS A 255 5.95 13.63 -28.21
C LYS A 255 7.13 13.56 -29.19
N ARG A 256 7.89 14.66 -29.37
CA ARG A 256 9.03 14.70 -30.30
C ARG A 256 10.12 13.69 -29.96
N ILE A 257 10.22 13.29 -28.69
CA ILE A 257 11.23 12.38 -28.18
C ILE A 257 10.62 11.16 -27.48
N ASN A 258 9.30 10.91 -27.64
CA ASN A 258 8.56 9.85 -26.96
C ASN A 258 8.89 9.76 -25.45
N LEU A 259 8.88 10.90 -24.77
CA LEU A 259 9.14 11.00 -23.35
C LEU A 259 7.92 11.56 -22.63
N ASP A 260 7.50 10.85 -21.60
CA ASP A 260 6.38 11.20 -20.77
C ASP A 260 6.88 11.62 -19.38
N LEU A 261 6.45 12.80 -18.92
CA LEU A 261 6.78 13.32 -17.59
C LEU A 261 5.50 13.50 -16.77
N THR A 262 5.49 13.00 -15.55
CA THR A 262 4.57 13.40 -14.48
C THR A 262 5.38 13.90 -13.30
N ALA A 263 5.06 15.07 -12.77
CA ALA A 263 5.74 15.62 -11.60
C ALA A 263 4.76 16.30 -10.65
N GLY A 264 5.05 16.25 -9.36
CA GLY A 264 4.22 16.90 -8.35
C GLY A 264 4.97 17.30 -7.09
N LEU A 265 4.43 18.29 -6.41
CA LEU A 265 4.89 18.79 -5.12
C LEU A 265 3.70 19.01 -4.21
N LYS A 266 3.83 18.63 -2.94
CA LYS A 266 2.83 18.83 -1.89
C LYS A 266 3.49 19.42 -0.66
N ARG A 267 2.80 20.34 0.01
CA ARG A 267 3.23 20.98 1.26
C ARG A 267 2.10 20.90 2.28
N GLY A 268 2.44 20.56 3.51
CA GLY A 268 1.53 20.59 4.65
C GLY A 268 1.16 21.99 5.12
N ASN A 269 -0.12 22.15 5.45
CA ASN A 269 -0.74 23.39 5.95
C ASN A 269 -1.04 23.35 7.45
N TYR A 270 -0.60 22.31 8.17
CA TYR A 270 -0.88 22.09 9.60
C TYR A 270 -0.64 23.33 10.47
N SER A 271 0.50 23.99 10.29
CA SER A 271 0.87 25.18 11.06
C SER A 271 -0.11 26.35 10.93
N LEU A 272 -0.94 26.38 9.87
CA LEU A 272 -1.95 27.43 9.66
C LEU A 272 -3.16 27.26 10.58
N TYR A 273 -3.47 26.04 11.02
CA TYR A 273 -4.68 25.75 11.81
C TYR A 273 -4.41 25.03 13.12
N ALA A 274 -3.17 24.62 13.40
CA ALA A 274 -2.79 23.97 14.65
C ALA A 274 -3.25 24.73 15.92
N PRO A 275 -3.13 26.07 16.02
CA PRO A 275 -3.60 26.80 17.20
C PRO A 275 -5.12 26.72 17.38
N LEU A 276 -5.89 26.69 16.28
CA LEU A 276 -7.34 26.53 16.33
C LEU A 276 -7.71 25.09 16.72
N LEU A 277 -7.04 24.09 16.11
CA LEU A 277 -7.26 22.68 16.44
C LEU A 277 -7.01 22.42 17.93
N LYS A 278 -5.90 22.93 18.48
CA LYS A 278 -5.52 22.79 19.89
C LYS A 278 -6.51 23.44 20.87
N ARG A 279 -7.31 24.42 20.44
CA ARG A 279 -8.40 25.00 21.25
C ARG A 279 -9.67 24.15 21.24
N ILE A 280 -9.88 23.36 20.19
CA ILE A 280 -11.07 22.51 20.02
C ILE A 280 -10.84 21.14 20.63
N VAL A 281 -9.61 20.63 20.58
CA VAL A 281 -9.20 19.44 21.33
C VAL A 281 -8.92 19.81 22.79
N ARG A 282 -9.02 18.82 23.69
CA ARG A 282 -8.75 19.03 25.12
C ARG A 282 -7.24 19.20 25.37
N ASP A 283 -6.86 19.92 26.42
CA ASP A 283 -5.45 20.22 26.74
C ASP A 283 -4.59 18.95 26.93
N ASP A 284 -5.19 17.87 27.44
CA ASP A 284 -4.52 16.58 27.61
C ASP A 284 -4.24 15.83 26.29
N VAL A 285 -4.84 16.28 25.18
CA VAL A 285 -4.59 15.83 23.80
C VAL A 285 -3.57 16.74 23.11
N GLY A 286 -3.52 18.03 23.46
CA GLY A 286 -2.68 19.04 22.81
C GLY A 286 -1.19 18.67 22.79
N SER A 287 -0.70 17.99 23.83
CA SER A 287 0.68 17.48 23.93
C SER A 287 0.99 16.29 23.02
N PHE A 288 -0.02 15.65 22.42
CA PHE A 288 0.12 14.53 21.48
C PHE A 288 -0.07 14.95 20.02
N LEU A 289 -0.65 16.12 19.79
CA LEU A 289 -0.69 16.69 18.45
C LEU A 289 0.71 17.18 18.05
N PRO A 290 1.01 17.22 16.74
CA PRO A 290 2.26 17.81 16.28
C PRO A 290 2.44 19.25 16.81
N PRO A 291 3.69 19.70 17.01
CA PRO A 291 3.96 21.06 17.43
C PRO A 291 3.41 22.07 16.42
N ASP A 292 3.09 23.29 16.85
CA ASP A 292 2.46 24.29 15.98
C ASP A 292 3.31 24.59 14.75
N LYS A 293 4.64 24.51 14.91
CA LYS A 293 5.62 24.62 13.83
C LYS A 293 5.96 23.25 13.20
N TYR A 294 4.93 22.48 12.86
CA TYR A 294 5.09 21.25 12.07
C TYR A 294 4.92 21.54 10.58
N SER A 295 5.82 20.97 9.78
CA SER A 295 5.76 21.07 8.32
C SER A 295 6.15 19.74 7.68
N PHE A 296 5.51 19.46 6.55
CA PHE A 296 5.85 18.32 5.72
C PHE A 296 5.82 18.69 4.24
N TYR A 297 6.61 17.99 3.45
CA TYR A 297 6.75 18.18 2.02
C TYR A 297 6.88 16.84 1.31
N ASP A 298 6.14 16.68 0.20
CA ASP A 298 6.25 15.52 -0.68
C ASP A 298 6.60 15.97 -2.09
N SER A 299 7.36 15.13 -2.76
CA SER A 299 7.81 15.33 -4.13
C SER A 299 7.73 14.03 -4.91
N PHE A 300 7.34 14.15 -6.17
CA PHE A 300 7.16 13.01 -7.05
C PHE A 300 7.60 13.36 -8.47
N VAL A 301 8.31 12.45 -9.12
CA VAL A 301 8.64 12.53 -10.55
C VAL A 301 8.55 11.12 -11.15
N LYS A 302 7.83 10.98 -12.26
CA LYS A 302 7.83 9.80 -13.10
C LYS A 302 8.19 10.20 -14.52
N LEU A 303 9.23 9.58 -15.05
CA LEU A 303 9.62 9.66 -16.45
C LEU A 303 9.39 8.30 -17.11
N SER A 304 8.89 8.29 -18.35
CA SER A 304 8.76 7.09 -19.16
C SER A 304 9.16 7.40 -20.59
N HIS A 305 10.17 6.71 -21.10
CA HIS A 305 10.62 6.81 -22.48
C HIS A 305 10.38 5.49 -23.20
N GLU A 306 9.71 5.55 -24.35
CA GLU A 306 9.45 4.38 -25.19
C GLU A 306 10.18 4.51 -26.52
N SER A 307 11.03 3.51 -26.82
CA SER A 307 11.78 3.43 -28.07
C SER A 307 11.68 2.03 -28.67
N PRO A 308 11.43 1.87 -29.99
CA PRO A 308 11.44 0.57 -30.65
C PRO A 308 12.77 -0.21 -30.55
N LYS A 309 13.91 0.49 -30.40
CA LYS A 309 15.25 -0.12 -30.34
C LYS A 309 15.67 -0.51 -28.92
N ALA A 310 15.52 0.42 -27.98
CA ALA A 310 15.89 0.25 -26.58
C ALA A 310 14.80 -0.34 -25.67
N GLY A 311 13.54 -0.40 -26.14
CA GLY A 311 12.40 -0.80 -25.30
C GLY A 311 11.87 0.37 -24.47
N ARG A 312 11.26 0.06 -23.32
CA ARG A 312 10.76 1.06 -22.37
C ARG A 312 11.74 1.25 -21.22
N ILE A 313 12.08 2.50 -20.94
CA ILE A 313 12.84 2.89 -19.75
C ILE A 313 11.95 3.81 -18.94
N SER A 314 11.75 3.51 -17.66
CA SER A 314 11.00 4.38 -16.76
C SER A 314 11.79 4.66 -15.50
N TYR A 315 11.74 5.91 -15.04
CA TYR A 315 12.35 6.36 -13.80
C TYR A 315 11.27 6.92 -12.89
N LEU A 316 11.29 6.52 -11.62
CA LEU A 316 10.41 7.00 -10.57
C LEU A 316 11.28 7.59 -9.46
N PHE A 317 10.91 8.80 -9.02
CA PHE A 317 11.36 9.41 -7.78
C PHE A 317 10.15 9.73 -6.91
N PHE A 318 10.23 9.37 -5.64
CA PHE A 318 9.31 9.82 -4.60
C PHE A 318 10.15 10.22 -3.38
N GLY A 319 9.84 11.36 -2.77
CA GLY A 319 10.52 11.81 -1.57
C GLY A 319 9.56 12.53 -0.64
N ASN A 320 9.61 12.19 0.66
CA ASN A 320 8.88 12.89 1.71
C ASN A 320 9.85 13.39 2.80
N TYR A 321 9.48 14.50 3.42
CA TYR A 321 10.21 15.11 4.52
C TYR A 321 9.24 15.73 5.51
N ASP A 322 9.43 15.43 6.79
CA ASP A 322 8.65 15.94 7.90
C ASP A 322 9.57 16.50 8.98
N ASN A 323 9.18 17.62 9.58
CA ASN A 323 9.90 18.23 10.69
C ASN A 323 8.94 18.96 11.63
N GLY A 324 9.13 18.75 12.93
CA GLY A 324 8.46 19.43 14.01
C GLY A 324 9.42 19.71 15.16
N LYS A 325 9.27 20.87 15.80
CA LYS A 325 10.01 21.27 17.00
C LYS A 325 9.05 21.81 18.04
N ASP A 326 9.18 21.32 19.27
CA ASP A 326 8.56 21.91 20.46
C ASP A 326 9.65 22.30 21.46
N GLU A 327 9.47 23.42 22.16
CA GLU A 327 10.45 23.97 23.09
C GLU A 327 9.74 24.74 24.20
N ALA A 328 10.03 24.37 25.45
CA ALA A 328 9.57 25.04 26.64
C ALA A 328 10.73 25.78 27.30
N LYS A 329 10.53 27.06 27.64
CA LYS A 329 11.51 27.87 28.38
C LYS A 329 10.94 28.24 29.73
N THR A 330 11.69 27.99 30.78
CA THR A 330 11.35 28.38 32.14
C THR A 330 12.51 29.11 32.79
N THR A 331 12.18 29.96 33.76
CA THR A 331 13.18 30.70 34.53
C THR A 331 12.91 30.48 36.01
N GLY A 332 13.98 30.30 36.78
CA GLY A 332 13.93 30.21 38.23
C GLY A 332 15.00 31.10 38.85
N GLU A 333 14.75 31.60 40.05
CA GLU A 333 15.72 32.43 40.78
C GLU A 333 15.99 31.79 42.14
N HIS A 334 17.27 31.75 42.53
CA HIS A 334 17.68 31.33 43.86
C HIS A 334 18.87 32.18 44.30
N ASN A 335 18.73 32.90 45.43
CA ASN A 335 19.69 33.91 45.90
C ASN A 335 19.98 34.98 44.82
N ASP A 336 21.26 35.25 44.52
CA ASP A 336 21.69 36.21 43.47
C ASP A 336 21.94 35.49 42.12
N THR A 337 21.26 34.37 41.86
CA THR A 337 21.44 33.58 40.63
C THR A 337 20.12 33.35 39.90
N LEU A 338 20.10 33.73 38.61
CA LEU A 338 19.04 33.41 37.66
C LEU A 338 19.38 32.12 36.91
N PHE A 339 18.46 31.17 36.92
CA PHE A 339 18.51 29.96 36.12
C PHE A 339 17.55 30.08 34.94
N LYS A 340 18.03 29.80 33.74
CA LYS A 340 17.22 29.65 32.53
C LYS A 340 17.27 28.19 32.08
N TYR A 341 16.11 27.57 31.98
CA TYR A 341 15.96 26.20 31.49
C TYR A 341 15.30 26.21 30.12
N THR A 342 15.82 25.44 29.19
CA THR A 342 15.22 25.18 27.88
C THR A 342 15.12 23.68 27.68
N ASP A 343 13.90 23.15 27.68
CA ASP A 343 13.62 21.76 27.34
C ASP A 343 13.00 21.70 25.95
N GLY A 344 13.53 20.83 25.09
CA GLY A 344 13.07 20.77 23.72
C GLY A 344 13.05 19.37 23.14
N ILE A 345 12.15 19.21 22.18
CA ILE A 345 12.00 18.01 21.37
C ILE A 345 11.95 18.40 19.90
N VAL A 346 12.84 17.82 19.11
CA VAL A 346 12.79 17.87 17.65
C VAL A 346 12.45 16.49 17.15
N THR A 347 11.48 16.39 16.26
CA THR A 347 11.13 15.14 15.58
C THR A 347 11.01 15.39 14.09
N GLY A 348 11.49 14.45 13.30
CA GLY A 348 11.37 14.52 11.86
C GLY A 348 11.74 13.21 11.20
N TRP A 349 11.37 13.06 9.96
CA TRP A 349 11.74 11.88 9.17
C TRP A 349 11.77 12.25 7.70
N ASN A 350 12.48 11.43 6.95
CA ASN A 350 12.46 11.48 5.50
C ASN A 350 12.49 10.08 4.92
N SER A 351 11.81 9.91 3.79
CA SER A 351 12.02 8.77 2.93
C SER A 351 12.24 9.25 1.51
N MET A 352 13.06 8.51 0.77
CA MET A 352 13.21 8.69 -0.66
C MET A 352 13.24 7.34 -1.34
N VAL A 353 12.71 7.30 -2.55
CA VAL A 353 12.70 6.16 -3.45
C VAL A 353 13.11 6.62 -4.83
N HIS A 354 14.07 5.90 -5.41
CA HIS A 354 14.48 5.97 -6.79
C HIS A 354 14.28 4.58 -7.40
N ALA A 355 13.52 4.46 -8.47
CA ALA A 355 13.36 3.21 -9.20
C ALA A 355 13.55 3.43 -10.70
N LEU A 356 14.59 2.80 -11.26
CA LEU A 356 14.86 2.74 -12.68
C LEU A 356 14.46 1.36 -13.18
N GLN A 357 13.51 1.31 -14.10
CA GLN A 357 13.01 0.08 -14.71
C GLN A 357 13.28 0.10 -16.20
N TRP A 358 13.78 -1.02 -16.71
CA TRP A 358 14.00 -1.27 -18.13
C TRP A 358 13.26 -2.52 -18.59
N GLU A 359 12.46 -2.36 -19.64
CA GLU A 359 11.78 -3.44 -20.34
C GLU A 359 12.27 -3.43 -21.79
N PRO A 360 13.19 -4.34 -22.19
CA PRO A 360 13.70 -4.37 -23.55
C PRO A 360 12.58 -4.69 -24.56
N PRO A 361 12.79 -4.41 -25.86
CA PRO A 361 11.79 -4.72 -26.88
C PRO A 361 11.41 -6.20 -26.84
N GLY A 362 10.11 -6.46 -26.71
CA GLY A 362 9.59 -7.83 -26.63
C GLY A 362 9.45 -8.48 -28.01
N ASN A 363 9.73 -9.77 -28.10
CA ASN A 363 9.46 -10.60 -29.29
C ASN A 363 8.10 -11.34 -29.18
N GLY A 364 7.15 -10.82 -28.39
CA GLY A 364 5.79 -11.35 -28.21
C GLY A 364 5.66 -12.61 -27.31
N GLN A 365 6.73 -13.41 -27.16
CA GLN A 365 6.72 -14.61 -26.30
C GLN A 365 7.43 -14.43 -24.95
N TYR A 366 8.37 -13.48 -24.87
CA TYR A 366 9.22 -13.25 -23.71
C TYR A 366 9.12 -11.80 -23.28
N ASN A 367 8.80 -11.58 -22.00
CA ASN A 367 8.73 -10.27 -21.40
C ASN A 367 9.78 -10.18 -20.31
N TRP A 368 10.83 -9.42 -20.57
CA TRP A 368 11.90 -9.14 -19.60
C TRP A 368 11.59 -7.85 -18.85
N LYS A 369 11.97 -7.82 -17.57
CA LYS A 369 11.96 -6.61 -16.76
C LYS A 369 13.19 -6.60 -15.86
N VAL A 370 13.94 -5.50 -15.91
CA VAL A 370 15.10 -5.24 -15.06
C VAL A 370 14.83 -4.00 -14.23
N ASN A 371 15.03 -4.05 -12.92
CA ASN A 371 14.87 -2.91 -12.03
C ASN A 371 16.14 -2.67 -11.23
N LEU A 372 16.59 -1.42 -11.21
CA LEU A 372 17.57 -0.89 -10.28
C LEU A 372 16.85 0.07 -9.34
N ASN A 373 16.96 -0.18 -8.05
CA ASN A 373 16.24 0.60 -7.05
C ASN A 373 17.18 1.06 -5.93
N TYR A 374 16.90 2.27 -5.44
CA TYR A 374 17.48 2.81 -4.23
C TYR A 374 16.36 3.38 -3.37
N ASN A 375 16.34 3.04 -2.09
CA ASN A 375 15.43 3.68 -1.16
C ASN A 375 16.10 3.94 0.19
N ARG A 376 15.67 5.00 0.85
CA ARG A 376 16.12 5.39 2.17
C ARG A 376 14.93 5.69 3.07
N LEU A 377 15.05 5.31 4.33
CA LEU A 377 14.21 5.80 5.42
C LEU A 377 15.15 6.33 6.51
N ALA A 378 14.91 7.53 7.01
CA ALA A 378 15.57 8.04 8.19
C ALA A 378 14.52 8.64 9.13
N ILE A 379 14.55 8.22 10.40
CA ILE A 379 13.66 8.72 11.45
C ILE A 379 14.54 9.37 12.50
N GLY A 380 14.25 10.62 12.82
CA GLY A 380 15.06 11.47 13.68
C GLY A 380 14.28 12.00 14.88
N ARG A 381 14.90 11.92 16.05
CA ARG A 381 14.41 12.57 17.27
C ARG A 381 15.58 13.12 18.08
N ARG A 382 15.48 14.37 18.53
CA ARG A 382 16.36 14.94 19.55
C ARG A 382 15.53 15.34 20.74
N ILE A 383 15.99 15.00 21.92
CA ILE A 383 15.46 15.47 23.19
C ILE A 383 16.62 16.16 23.87
N TYR A 384 16.46 17.42 24.21
CA TYR A 384 17.51 18.18 24.88
C TYR A 384 16.95 18.95 26.07
N SER A 385 17.80 19.13 27.07
CA SER A 385 17.59 19.96 28.23
C SER A 385 18.82 20.80 28.44
N GLU A 386 18.67 22.11 28.42
CA GLU A 386 19.72 23.11 28.58
C GLU A 386 19.42 23.92 29.84
N SER A 387 20.45 24.14 30.67
CA SER A 387 20.38 25.03 31.82
C SER A 387 21.52 26.04 31.76
N GLU A 388 21.22 27.31 31.90
CA GLU A 388 22.21 28.38 32.04
C GLU A 388 21.99 29.12 33.35
N SER A 389 23.07 29.46 34.06
CA SER A 389 23.04 30.24 35.29
C SER A 389 23.76 31.58 35.11
N PHE A 390 23.15 32.65 35.63
CA PHE A 390 23.65 34.02 35.56
C PHE A 390 23.63 34.68 36.93
N VAL A 391 24.60 35.54 37.22
CA VAL A 391 24.55 36.44 38.38
C VAL A 391 23.48 37.49 38.13
N ASN A 392 22.52 37.64 39.05
CA ASN A 392 21.36 38.53 38.90
C ASN A 392 21.78 40.01 38.77
N THR A 393 22.77 40.42 39.55
CA THR A 393 23.24 41.82 39.60
C THR A 393 24.07 42.25 38.39
N THR A 394 24.92 41.35 37.84
CA THR A 394 25.85 41.69 36.76
C THR A 394 25.43 41.15 35.39
N GLY A 395 24.55 40.14 35.36
CA GLY A 395 24.20 39.40 34.15
C GLY A 395 25.32 38.46 33.66
N GLU A 396 26.39 38.27 34.45
CA GLU A 396 27.51 37.39 34.09
C GLU A 396 27.08 35.92 34.10
N LYS A 397 27.37 35.20 33.01
CA LYS A 397 27.11 33.75 32.92
C LYS A 397 28.13 33.02 33.78
N ILE A 398 27.65 32.24 34.75
CA ILE A 398 28.49 31.50 35.71
C ILE A 398 28.43 29.98 35.53
N GLY A 399 27.53 29.50 34.69
CA GLY A 399 27.49 28.08 34.36
C GLY A 399 26.56 27.77 33.20
N SER A 400 26.84 26.66 32.52
CA SER A 400 25.89 26.02 31.63
C SER A 400 26.02 24.51 31.65
N SER A 401 24.88 23.83 31.50
CA SER A 401 24.84 22.40 31.28
C SER A 401 23.84 22.08 30.16
N THR A 402 24.19 21.11 29.32
CA THR A 402 23.31 20.60 28.27
C THR A 402 23.31 19.08 28.31
N THR A 403 22.13 18.48 28.30
CA THR A 403 21.95 17.05 28.07
C THR A 403 21.19 16.88 26.76
N LEU A 404 21.74 16.12 25.82
CA LEU A 404 21.14 15.84 24.51
C LEU A 404 21.08 14.33 24.29
N TYR A 405 19.89 13.82 24.01
CA TYR A 405 19.68 12.49 23.46
C TYR A 405 19.27 12.62 21.98
N SER A 406 20.07 12.04 21.10
CA SER A 406 19.85 12.05 19.65
C SER A 406 19.61 10.63 19.16
N PHE A 407 18.47 10.40 18.50
CA PHE A 407 18.08 9.13 17.91
C PHE A 407 17.79 9.31 16.41
N TYR A 408 18.71 8.89 15.54
CA TYR A 408 18.62 9.11 14.08
C TYR A 408 18.90 7.86 13.25
N PRO A 409 18.20 6.74 13.48
CA PRO A 409 18.40 5.56 12.67
C PRO A 409 18.00 5.82 11.21
N ALA A 410 18.78 5.20 10.31
CA ALA A 410 18.47 5.21 8.90
C ALA A 410 18.72 3.85 8.25
N ILE A 411 17.95 3.55 7.22
CA ILE A 411 18.16 2.38 6.36
C ILE A 411 18.37 2.89 4.96
N ASN A 412 19.48 2.49 4.35
CA ASN A 412 19.72 2.63 2.92
C ASN A 412 19.61 1.26 2.28
N ASN A 413 18.89 1.17 1.18
CA ASN A 413 18.70 -0.05 0.43
C ASN A 413 19.03 0.17 -1.04
N ILE A 414 19.87 -0.69 -1.63
CA ILE A 414 20.11 -0.77 -3.06
C ILE A 414 19.68 -2.16 -3.52
N GLY A 415 18.81 -2.19 -4.52
CA GLY A 415 18.33 -3.43 -5.12
C GLY A 415 18.62 -3.49 -6.61
N LEU A 416 18.89 -4.69 -7.09
CA LEU A 416 18.89 -5.04 -8.50
C LEU A 416 18.00 -6.26 -8.68
N SER A 417 17.13 -6.24 -9.68
CA SER A 417 16.29 -7.40 -10.01
C SER A 417 16.14 -7.58 -11.51
N ALA A 418 16.05 -8.83 -11.93
CA ALA A 418 15.73 -9.21 -13.29
C ALA A 418 14.66 -10.31 -13.27
N SER A 419 13.65 -10.18 -14.11
CA SER A 419 12.58 -11.16 -14.24
C SER A 419 12.24 -11.41 -15.70
N LEU A 420 11.80 -12.64 -15.96
CA LEU A 420 11.36 -13.11 -17.25
C LEU A 420 9.99 -13.77 -17.10
N ILE A 421 9.03 -13.29 -17.87
CA ILE A 421 7.72 -13.90 -18.00
C ILE A 421 7.59 -14.49 -19.40
N ARG A 422 7.14 -15.74 -19.48
CA ARG A 422 6.84 -16.43 -20.73
C ARG A 422 5.44 -17.00 -20.69
N VAL A 423 4.68 -16.77 -21.75
CA VAL A 423 3.32 -17.32 -21.89
C VAL A 423 3.31 -18.38 -22.99
N PHE A 424 2.85 -19.58 -22.64
CA PHE A 424 2.68 -20.72 -23.53
C PHE A 424 1.21 -21.13 -23.55
N ASN A 425 0.50 -20.89 -24.66
CA ASN A 425 -0.96 -21.10 -24.73
C ASN A 425 -1.70 -20.35 -23.60
N LYS A 426 -2.15 -21.08 -22.57
CA LYS A 426 -2.81 -20.54 -21.37
C LYS A 426 -1.96 -20.64 -20.10
N THR A 427 -0.73 -21.15 -20.20
CA THR A 427 0.20 -21.32 -19.08
C THR A 427 1.18 -20.15 -19.04
N THR A 428 1.33 -19.53 -17.89
CA THR A 428 2.32 -18.47 -17.62
C THR A 428 3.43 -19.03 -16.76
N LEU A 429 4.66 -18.91 -17.24
CA LEU A 429 5.89 -19.16 -16.48
C LEU A 429 6.49 -17.81 -16.09
N SER A 430 6.99 -17.69 -14.86
CA SER A 430 7.75 -16.53 -14.43
C SER A 430 8.96 -16.98 -13.63
N VAL A 431 10.11 -16.39 -13.92
CA VAL A 431 11.36 -16.64 -13.21
C VAL A 431 12.01 -15.29 -12.93
N GLY A 432 12.79 -15.20 -11.85
CA GLY A 432 13.62 -14.03 -11.64
C GLY A 432 14.63 -14.17 -10.52
N VAL A 433 15.53 -13.20 -10.49
CA VAL A 433 16.60 -13.05 -9.52
C VAL A 433 16.56 -11.62 -8.98
N SER A 434 16.88 -11.46 -7.70
CA SER A 434 17.07 -10.15 -7.09
C SER A 434 18.22 -10.19 -6.10
N GLU A 435 19.03 -9.15 -6.11
CA GLU A 435 20.04 -8.86 -5.09
C GLU A 435 19.62 -7.61 -4.34
N ARG A 436 19.80 -7.60 -3.02
CA ARG A 436 19.44 -6.46 -2.18
C ARG A 436 20.49 -6.24 -1.10
N TYR A 437 21.19 -5.11 -1.18
CA TYR A 437 22.15 -4.66 -0.19
C TYR A 437 21.54 -3.58 0.70
N ARG A 438 21.58 -3.80 2.01
CA ARG A 438 21.00 -2.90 3.01
C ARG A 438 22.06 -2.48 4.03
N SER A 439 22.09 -1.18 4.32
CA SER A 439 22.90 -0.58 5.36
C SER A 439 22.00 0.08 6.40
N PHE A 440 22.04 -0.45 7.61
CA PHE A 440 21.37 0.07 8.79
C PHE A 440 22.36 0.95 9.53
N ILE A 441 21.97 2.20 9.77
CA ILE A 441 22.76 3.22 10.44
C ILE A 441 22.06 3.50 11.76
N SER A 442 22.75 3.30 12.89
CA SER A 442 22.18 3.60 14.21
C SER A 442 22.14 5.11 14.46
N ASN A 443 23.28 5.81 14.30
CA ASN A 443 23.47 7.26 14.57
C ASN A 443 22.70 7.77 15.81
N ASN A 444 22.74 6.97 16.87
CA ASN A 444 22.15 7.30 18.15
C ASN A 444 23.30 7.68 19.10
N TYR A 445 23.14 8.75 19.87
CA TYR A 445 24.15 9.19 20.82
C TYR A 445 23.52 10.00 21.94
N ALA A 446 24.17 9.98 23.10
CA ALA A 446 23.89 10.86 24.22
C ALA A 446 25.09 11.77 24.42
N THR A 447 24.84 13.06 24.60
CA THR A 447 25.86 14.05 24.92
C THR A 447 25.48 14.73 26.23
N HIS A 448 26.43 14.86 27.14
CA HIS A 448 26.33 15.69 28.32
C HIS A 448 27.46 16.72 28.29
N SER A 449 27.12 18.00 28.41
CA SER A 449 28.10 19.08 28.44
C SER A 449 27.93 19.93 29.71
N ILE A 450 29.06 20.32 30.32
CA ILE A 450 29.14 21.28 31.42
C ILE A 450 30.23 22.28 31.05
N ASP A 451 29.90 23.57 31.02
CA ASP A 451 30.83 24.68 30.75
C ASP A 451 31.74 24.42 29.53
N ASP A 452 31.10 24.05 28.41
CA ASP A 452 31.71 23.73 27.10
C ASP A 452 32.62 22.48 27.06
N VAL A 453 32.73 21.73 28.16
CA VAL A 453 33.33 20.38 28.15
C VAL A 453 32.25 19.39 27.76
N GLU A 454 32.49 18.58 26.73
CA GLU A 454 31.52 17.61 26.20
C GLU A 454 31.96 16.17 26.51
N ASP A 455 31.05 15.38 27.08
CA ASP A 455 31.12 13.92 27.12
C ASP A 455 30.07 13.32 26.18
N ARG A 456 30.50 12.44 25.28
CA ARG A 456 29.65 11.85 24.24
C ARG A 456 29.74 10.33 24.29
N ASN A 457 28.57 9.70 24.36
CA ASN A 457 28.40 8.26 24.29
C ASN A 457 27.61 7.89 23.03
N ASP A 458 28.25 7.23 22.07
CA ASP A 458 27.58 6.70 20.87
C ASP A 458 26.87 5.37 21.19
N LEU A 459 25.61 5.25 20.77
CA LEU A 459 24.73 4.12 21.05
C LEU A 459 24.47 3.29 19.77
N GLY A 460 24.83 2.01 19.82
CA GLY A 460 24.63 1.05 18.74
C GLY A 460 25.64 1.17 17.58
N GLY A 461 25.60 0.18 16.67
CA GLY A 461 26.50 0.08 15.53
C GLY A 461 25.77 0.15 14.20
N ASN A 462 26.53 0.33 13.11
CA ASN A 462 26.01 0.16 11.76
C ASN A 462 26.05 -1.32 11.38
N ASP A 463 25.00 -1.80 10.73
CA ASP A 463 24.85 -3.18 10.30
C ASP A 463 24.63 -3.27 8.78
N LEU A 464 25.10 -4.36 8.19
CA LEU A 464 24.96 -4.65 6.77
C LEU A 464 24.22 -5.98 6.58
N VAL A 465 23.24 -5.98 5.67
CA VAL A 465 22.49 -7.17 5.30
C VAL A 465 22.48 -7.27 3.79
N ASN A 466 22.96 -8.40 3.26
CA ASN A 466 22.85 -8.72 1.84
C ASN A 466 21.88 -9.87 1.64
N ALA A 467 21.00 -9.77 0.65
CA ALA A 467 20.04 -10.83 0.34
C ALA A 467 20.02 -11.11 -1.17
N THR A 468 20.25 -12.38 -1.53
CA THR A 468 20.07 -12.92 -2.88
C THR A 468 18.78 -13.72 -2.92
N LEU A 469 17.93 -13.46 -3.90
CA LEU A 469 16.62 -14.08 -4.02
C LEU A 469 16.44 -14.65 -5.42
N LEU A 470 15.93 -15.88 -5.48
CA LEU A 470 15.52 -16.55 -6.70
C LEU A 470 14.03 -16.88 -6.58
N PHE A 471 13.26 -16.66 -7.64
CA PHE A 471 11.88 -17.10 -7.69
C PHE A 471 11.56 -17.80 -8.99
N PHE A 472 10.61 -18.73 -8.88
CA PHE A 472 10.00 -19.45 -9.97
C PHE A 472 8.50 -19.56 -9.70
N SER A 473 7.67 -19.34 -10.71
CA SER A 473 6.23 -19.56 -10.61
C SER A 473 5.63 -20.03 -11.93
N VAL A 474 4.61 -20.87 -11.82
CA VAL A 474 3.79 -21.37 -12.91
C VAL A 474 2.32 -21.12 -12.58
N ALA A 475 1.58 -20.56 -13.53
CA ALA A 475 0.14 -20.43 -13.48
C ALA A 475 -0.46 -21.11 -14.71
N ALA A 476 -1.32 -22.11 -14.52
CA ALA A 476 -1.86 -22.90 -15.60
C ALA A 476 -3.32 -23.30 -15.34
N PRO A 477 -4.18 -23.34 -16.38
CA PRO A 477 -5.45 -24.04 -16.28
C PRO A 477 -5.19 -25.55 -16.24
N LEU A 478 -5.70 -26.22 -15.20
CA LEU A 478 -5.70 -27.68 -15.12
C LEU A 478 -6.81 -28.29 -15.98
N ALA A 479 -7.91 -27.54 -16.16
CA ALA A 479 -9.03 -27.86 -17.03
C ALA A 479 -9.78 -26.55 -17.39
N GLU A 480 -10.83 -26.62 -18.20
CA GLU A 480 -11.57 -25.43 -18.68
C GLU A 480 -12.00 -24.47 -17.56
N LYS A 481 -12.38 -25.01 -16.40
CA LYS A 481 -12.87 -24.26 -15.23
C LYS A 481 -11.93 -24.29 -14.03
N PHE A 482 -10.80 -25.01 -14.11
CA PHE A 482 -9.88 -25.19 -12.98
C PHE A 482 -8.55 -24.49 -13.27
N GLN A 483 -8.09 -23.68 -12.33
CA GLN A 483 -6.81 -22.98 -12.40
C GLN A 483 -5.96 -23.31 -11.18
N ALA A 484 -4.68 -23.59 -11.42
CA ALA A 484 -3.67 -23.72 -10.40
C ALA A 484 -2.55 -22.69 -10.61
N ASP A 485 -2.11 -22.09 -9.51
CA ASP A 485 -0.94 -21.22 -9.46
C ASP A 485 0.02 -21.83 -8.42
N ALA A 486 1.26 -22.11 -8.80
CA ALA A 486 2.29 -22.63 -7.92
C ALA A 486 3.56 -21.80 -8.06
N GLY A 487 4.23 -21.50 -6.97
CA GLY A 487 5.46 -20.75 -6.97
C GLY A 487 6.35 -21.09 -5.80
N LEU A 488 7.64 -20.88 -6.00
CA LEU A 488 8.69 -21.06 -5.00
C LEU A 488 9.59 -19.85 -5.06
N ARG A 489 9.83 -19.25 -3.89
CA ARG A 489 10.84 -18.23 -3.71
C ARG A 489 11.88 -18.75 -2.71
N ILE A 490 13.15 -18.58 -3.05
CA ILE A 490 14.29 -18.99 -2.25
C ILE A 490 15.11 -17.75 -1.96
N SER A 491 15.48 -17.53 -0.71
CA SER A 491 16.36 -16.44 -0.31
C SER A 491 17.58 -16.96 0.44
N GLY A 492 18.75 -16.45 0.06
CA GLY A 492 19.98 -16.54 0.83
C GLY A 492 20.30 -15.17 1.39
N ILE A 493 20.42 -15.06 2.72
CA ILE A 493 20.65 -13.81 3.42
C ILE A 493 21.97 -13.92 4.17
N ILE A 494 22.84 -12.94 4.00
CA ILE A 494 24.14 -12.84 4.65
C ILE A 494 24.13 -11.60 5.54
N ILE A 495 24.54 -11.78 6.79
CA ILE A 495 24.73 -10.72 7.78
C ILE A 495 26.17 -10.78 8.29
N ARG A 496 26.60 -9.78 9.08
CA ARG A 496 27.98 -9.69 9.57
C ARG A 496 28.49 -10.98 10.22
N ASP A 497 27.65 -11.61 11.05
CA ASP A 497 28.06 -12.74 11.91
C ASP A 497 27.30 -14.05 11.59
N GLY A 498 26.73 -14.20 10.39
CA GLY A 498 25.97 -15.39 10.00
C GLY A 498 25.25 -15.31 8.65
N GLY A 499 24.42 -16.32 8.37
CA GLY A 499 23.58 -16.35 7.18
C GLY A 499 22.38 -17.28 7.32
N PHE A 500 21.38 -17.05 6.48
CA PHE A 500 20.11 -17.76 6.50
C PHE A 500 19.72 -18.20 5.09
N PHE A 501 19.04 -19.35 5.02
CA PHE A 501 18.45 -19.85 3.79
C PHE A 501 16.96 -20.12 4.04
N ILE A 502 16.09 -19.53 3.22
CA ILE A 502 14.64 -19.61 3.43
C ILE A 502 13.96 -20.03 2.13
N ALA A 503 13.00 -20.96 2.23
CA ALA A 503 12.12 -21.35 1.15
C ALA A 503 10.67 -20.91 1.45
N GLU A 504 10.07 -20.22 0.49
CA GLU A 504 8.71 -19.67 0.53
C GLU A 504 7.86 -20.34 -0.57
N PRO A 505 7.38 -21.59 -0.38
CA PRO A 505 6.44 -22.23 -1.29
C PRO A 505 5.05 -21.58 -1.21
N ARG A 506 4.39 -21.47 -2.36
CA ARG A 506 3.08 -20.82 -2.51
C ARG A 506 2.24 -21.58 -3.54
N ILE A 507 1.03 -21.98 -3.16
CA ILE A 507 0.13 -22.76 -4.00
C ILE A 507 -1.27 -22.20 -3.90
N ARG A 508 -1.97 -22.16 -5.03
CA ARG A 508 -3.38 -21.80 -5.12
C ARG A 508 -4.10 -22.72 -6.09
N PHE A 509 -5.31 -23.10 -5.72
CA PHE A 509 -6.27 -23.76 -6.59
C PHE A 509 -7.57 -22.97 -6.62
N SER A 510 -8.17 -22.83 -7.80
CA SER A 510 -9.44 -22.15 -7.96
C SER A 510 -10.31 -22.81 -9.01
N TYR A 511 -11.62 -22.76 -8.80
CA TYR A 511 -12.63 -23.24 -9.72
C TYR A 511 -13.53 -22.08 -10.15
N LYS A 512 -13.76 -21.94 -11.46
CA LYS A 512 -14.49 -20.83 -12.09
C LYS A 512 -15.63 -21.38 -12.96
N PRO A 513 -16.74 -21.82 -12.36
CA PRO A 513 -17.89 -22.35 -13.09
C PRO A 513 -18.65 -21.28 -13.88
N GLY A 514 -18.51 -20.00 -13.50
CA GLY A 514 -19.14 -18.83 -14.09
C GLY A 514 -18.73 -17.56 -13.32
N SER A 515 -19.45 -16.46 -13.50
CA SER A 515 -19.19 -15.20 -12.79
C SER A 515 -19.77 -15.14 -11.37
N LEU A 516 -20.80 -15.94 -11.08
CA LEU A 516 -21.57 -15.85 -9.82
C LEU A 516 -20.77 -16.29 -8.59
N ILE A 517 -19.95 -17.34 -8.72
CA ILE A 517 -19.21 -17.94 -7.62
C ILE A 517 -17.93 -18.59 -8.16
N SER A 518 -16.82 -18.36 -7.45
CA SER A 518 -15.52 -18.94 -7.72
C SER A 518 -14.87 -19.34 -6.40
N PRO A 519 -14.96 -20.63 -6.00
CA PRO A 519 -14.26 -21.12 -4.83
C PRO A 519 -12.76 -21.22 -5.08
N HIS A 520 -11.99 -21.02 -4.02
CA HIS A 520 -10.54 -21.11 -4.05
C HIS A 520 -9.95 -21.57 -2.71
N ILE A 521 -8.72 -22.08 -2.77
CA ILE A 521 -7.90 -22.44 -1.61
C ILE A 521 -6.46 -22.06 -1.89
N ASN A 522 -5.78 -21.49 -0.89
CA ASN A 522 -4.41 -21.00 -1.01
C ASN A 522 -3.58 -21.43 0.21
N TYR A 523 -2.32 -21.78 -0.04
CA TYR A 523 -1.27 -21.90 0.96
C TYR A 523 -0.11 -20.99 0.56
N VAL A 524 0.36 -20.17 1.49
CA VAL A 524 1.47 -19.25 1.27
C VAL A 524 2.39 -19.27 2.49
N ARG A 525 3.67 -19.56 2.26
CA ARG A 525 4.74 -19.22 3.20
C ARG A 525 5.39 -17.88 2.79
N LEU A 526 5.57 -17.02 3.77
CA LEU A 526 6.22 -15.72 3.66
C LEU A 526 7.40 -15.63 4.63
N SER A 527 8.40 -14.84 4.26
CA SER A 527 9.45 -14.41 5.19
C SER A 527 9.70 -12.92 5.14
N GLN A 528 10.01 -12.36 6.31
CA GLN A 528 10.42 -10.98 6.50
C GLN A 528 11.78 -10.96 7.22
N ASP A 529 12.75 -10.34 6.57
CA ASP A 529 14.15 -10.25 7.01
C ASP A 529 14.53 -8.86 7.55
N ASP A 530 13.68 -7.85 7.32
CA ASP A 530 13.77 -6.55 7.96
C ASP A 530 12.70 -6.50 9.06
N HIS A 531 13.10 -6.61 10.33
CA HIS A 531 12.14 -6.64 11.44
C HIS A 531 11.59 -5.25 11.69
N SER A 532 10.27 -5.16 11.89
CA SER A 532 9.66 -3.92 12.35
C SER A 532 9.04 -4.16 13.72
N VAL A 533 9.49 -3.38 14.71
CA VAL A 533 9.00 -3.47 16.08
C VAL A 533 8.22 -2.21 16.42
N GLU A 534 6.99 -2.38 16.90
CA GLU A 534 6.12 -1.29 17.32
C GLU A 534 6.29 -1.02 18.81
N GLY A 535 6.68 0.20 19.18
CA GLY A 535 6.79 0.63 20.57
C GLY A 535 5.43 0.90 21.22
N SER A 536 5.32 0.66 22.54
CA SER A 536 4.11 0.89 23.34
C SER A 536 3.98 2.31 23.92
N ASN A 537 5.03 3.14 23.84
CA ASN A 537 5.03 4.46 24.49
C ASN A 537 4.04 5.43 23.85
N ALA A 538 3.35 6.19 24.71
CA ALA A 538 2.20 7.01 24.38
C ALA A 538 2.49 8.00 23.25
N GLY A 539 1.78 7.85 22.12
CA GLY A 539 1.45 8.95 21.23
C GLY A 539 2.09 9.01 19.84
N LEU A 540 3.28 8.47 19.62
CA LEU A 540 4.02 8.66 18.36
C LEU A 540 4.35 7.34 17.68
N ARG A 541 4.27 7.31 16.34
CA ARG A 541 4.66 6.17 15.51
C ARG A 541 6.17 5.91 15.66
N THR A 542 6.55 4.98 16.54
CA THR A 542 7.93 4.50 16.70
C THR A 542 8.07 3.10 16.12
N GLN A 543 7.71 2.93 14.85
CA GLN A 543 8.12 1.73 14.11
C GLN A 543 9.61 1.81 13.88
N LEU A 544 10.36 1.00 14.61
CA LEU A 544 11.78 0.84 14.37
C LEU A 544 11.99 -0.34 13.42
N TRP A 545 12.76 -0.10 12.36
CA TRP A 545 13.21 -1.14 11.47
C TRP A 545 14.60 -1.59 11.92
N LEU A 546 14.71 -2.86 12.32
CA LEU A 546 15.93 -3.46 12.83
C LEU A 546 16.56 -4.39 11.78
N PRO A 547 17.90 -4.44 11.71
CA PRO A 547 18.58 -5.42 10.89
C PRO A 547 18.34 -6.83 11.40
N LEU A 548 18.65 -7.81 10.55
CA LEU A 548 18.59 -9.21 10.91
C LEU A 548 19.79 -9.59 11.79
N TYR A 549 19.52 -10.08 13.00
CA TYR A 549 20.54 -10.65 13.89
C TYR A 549 20.49 -12.18 13.90
N LYS A 550 21.64 -12.80 14.20
CA LYS A 550 21.79 -14.26 14.27
C LYS A 550 20.85 -14.89 15.31
N ASP A 551 20.66 -14.22 16.44
CA ASP A 551 19.93 -14.76 17.60
C ASP A 551 18.43 -14.92 17.36
N PHE A 552 17.84 -14.07 16.52
CA PHE A 552 16.40 -14.09 16.27
C PHE A 552 16.04 -14.70 14.91
N GLY A 553 16.90 -14.54 13.91
CA GLY A 553 16.62 -14.96 12.54
C GLY A 553 15.42 -14.23 11.91
N PRO A 554 14.99 -14.66 10.71
CA PRO A 554 13.90 -14.01 9.98
C PRO A 554 12.55 -14.38 10.57
N GLU A 555 11.57 -13.49 10.40
CA GLU A 555 10.17 -13.81 10.68
C GLU A 555 9.63 -14.70 9.56
N ILE A 556 9.01 -15.84 9.91
CA ILE A 556 8.40 -16.77 8.96
C ILE A 556 6.92 -16.90 9.26
N THR A 557 6.10 -16.76 8.23
CA THR A 557 4.65 -16.87 8.34
C THR A 557 4.09 -17.91 7.36
N ASP A 558 3.24 -18.79 7.87
CA ASP A 558 2.41 -19.70 7.09
C ASP A 558 0.94 -19.26 7.13
N ILE A 559 0.33 -19.12 5.96
CA ILE A 559 -1.08 -18.76 5.79
C ILE A 559 -1.77 -19.84 4.97
N LEU A 560 -2.83 -20.43 5.54
CA LEU A 560 -3.79 -21.27 4.84
C LEU A 560 -5.11 -20.50 4.74
N SER A 561 -5.64 -20.34 3.53
CA SER A 561 -6.92 -19.64 3.30
C SER A 561 -7.81 -20.42 2.33
N ALA A 562 -9.12 -20.32 2.51
CA ALA A 562 -10.11 -20.87 1.60
C ALA A 562 -11.35 -19.97 1.60
N GLY A 563 -11.98 -19.84 0.44
CA GLY A 563 -13.09 -18.90 0.31
C GLY A 563 -13.80 -18.95 -1.03
N PHE A 564 -14.71 -18.01 -1.19
CA PHE A 564 -15.55 -17.83 -2.37
C PHE A 564 -15.55 -16.36 -2.76
N GLN A 565 -15.49 -16.09 -4.06
CA GLN A 565 -15.69 -14.75 -4.61
C GLN A 565 -16.64 -14.81 -5.81
N GLY A 566 -17.34 -13.73 -6.10
CA GLY A 566 -18.30 -13.74 -7.20
C GLY A 566 -18.85 -12.38 -7.58
N GLN A 567 -19.62 -12.35 -8.66
CA GLN A 567 -20.25 -11.17 -9.21
C GLN A 567 -21.70 -11.44 -9.63
N ILE A 568 -22.62 -10.55 -9.25
CA ILE A 568 -24.05 -10.63 -9.59
C ILE A 568 -24.39 -9.50 -10.57
N ASN A 569 -24.89 -9.85 -11.76
CA ASN A 569 -25.41 -8.94 -12.80
C ASN A 569 -24.49 -7.75 -13.11
N ASN A 570 -23.18 -7.97 -13.06
CA ASN A 570 -22.12 -6.97 -13.14
C ASN A 570 -22.13 -5.83 -12.09
N ASN A 571 -23.18 -5.69 -11.28
CA ASN A 571 -23.41 -4.58 -10.37
C ASN A 571 -22.85 -4.82 -8.96
N PHE A 572 -22.79 -6.08 -8.52
CA PHE A 572 -22.30 -6.45 -7.20
C PHE A 572 -21.11 -7.38 -7.30
N ILE A 573 -20.05 -7.11 -6.53
CA ILE A 573 -18.94 -8.03 -6.28
C ILE A 573 -19.01 -8.45 -4.82
N TRP A 574 -18.79 -9.72 -4.52
CA TRP A 574 -18.79 -10.22 -3.15
C TRP A 574 -17.63 -11.20 -2.91
N SER A 575 -17.20 -11.30 -1.66
CA SER A 575 -16.25 -12.31 -1.19
C SER A 575 -16.58 -12.81 0.22
N LEU A 576 -16.20 -14.05 0.50
CA LEU A 576 -16.26 -14.69 1.80
C LEU A 576 -15.04 -15.61 1.95
N ASP A 577 -14.13 -15.27 2.86
CA ASP A 577 -12.84 -15.94 3.02
C ASP A 577 -12.60 -16.32 4.48
N GLY A 578 -12.08 -17.52 4.72
CA GLY A 578 -11.58 -17.97 6.02
C GLY A 578 -10.07 -18.18 5.96
N TYR A 579 -9.36 -17.88 7.06
CA TYR A 579 -7.91 -18.03 7.13
C TYR A 579 -7.41 -18.58 8.46
N LEU A 580 -6.27 -19.26 8.41
CA LEU A 580 -5.42 -19.64 9.53
C LEU A 580 -4.00 -19.13 9.25
N LYS A 581 -3.45 -18.38 10.20
CA LYS A 581 -2.11 -17.79 10.14
C LYS A 581 -1.28 -18.24 11.34
N ARG A 582 -0.04 -18.67 11.08
CA ARG A 582 0.98 -18.91 12.10
C ARG A 582 2.25 -18.17 11.72
N THR A 583 2.82 -17.47 12.69
CA THR A 583 4.00 -16.66 12.52
C THR A 583 5.00 -17.03 13.61
N SER A 584 6.26 -17.24 13.23
CA SER A 584 7.36 -17.54 14.13
C SER A 584 8.52 -16.58 13.91
N GLY A 585 9.18 -16.19 15.00
CA GLY A 585 10.32 -15.27 14.92
C GLY A 585 9.94 -13.80 14.83
N MET A 586 8.73 -13.43 15.28
CA MET A 586 8.34 -12.03 15.43
C MET A 586 9.09 -11.43 16.63
N LEU A 587 9.38 -10.12 16.61
CA LEU A 587 10.02 -9.42 17.72
C LEU A 587 9.01 -8.58 18.51
N ASP A 588 9.17 -8.53 19.82
CA ASP A 588 8.44 -7.63 20.73
C ASP A 588 9.39 -7.02 21.76
N PHE A 589 9.11 -5.79 22.23
CA PHE A 589 9.95 -5.17 23.26
C PHE A 589 9.85 -5.91 24.59
N LYS A 590 11.00 -6.10 25.25
CA LYS A 590 11.02 -6.50 26.66
C LYS A 590 10.36 -5.42 27.51
N PRO A 591 9.69 -5.80 28.63
CA PRO A 591 9.15 -4.82 29.57
C PRO A 591 10.23 -3.82 30.01
N GLY A 592 9.91 -2.52 29.97
CA GLY A 592 10.84 -1.46 30.39
C GLY A 592 11.88 -1.02 29.35
N ALA A 593 11.98 -1.70 28.20
CA ALA A 593 12.92 -1.32 27.15
C ALA A 593 12.60 0.07 26.56
N SER A 594 13.62 0.89 26.38
CA SER A 594 13.57 2.23 25.81
C SER A 594 14.75 2.48 24.88
N PHE A 595 14.47 2.82 23.62
CA PHE A 595 15.51 3.14 22.62
C PHE A 595 16.33 4.38 22.95
N ILE A 596 15.87 5.18 23.92
CA ILE A 596 16.55 6.41 24.33
C ILE A 596 17.64 6.09 25.36
N PHE A 597 17.49 5.02 26.14
CA PHE A 597 18.31 4.76 27.33
C PHE A 597 19.08 3.44 27.28
N ASP A 598 18.64 2.46 26.48
CA ASP A 598 19.30 1.16 26.35
C ASP A 598 20.53 1.22 25.45
N THR A 599 21.55 0.42 25.77
CA THR A 599 22.85 0.40 25.09
C THR A 599 22.91 -0.53 23.87
N SER A 600 21.94 -1.44 23.70
CA SER A 600 21.95 -2.49 22.68
C SER A 600 20.53 -2.91 22.27
N PHE A 601 20.25 -2.92 20.96
CA PHE A 601 18.94 -3.34 20.43
C PHE A 601 18.62 -4.82 20.68
N VAL A 602 19.64 -5.68 20.69
CA VAL A 602 19.47 -7.13 20.90
C VAL A 602 18.92 -7.40 22.30
N ASP A 603 19.34 -6.61 23.28
CA ASP A 603 18.92 -6.76 24.67
C ASP A 603 17.50 -6.25 24.93
N MET A 604 16.96 -5.40 24.03
CA MET A 604 15.66 -4.78 24.17
C MET A 604 14.48 -5.63 23.69
N VAL A 605 14.71 -6.70 22.93
CA VAL A 605 13.64 -7.44 22.24
C VAL A 605 13.63 -8.94 22.58
N ASP A 606 12.44 -9.52 22.56
CA ASP A 606 12.21 -10.96 22.64
C ASP A 606 11.70 -11.51 21.30
N ARG A 607 12.12 -12.73 20.98
CA ARG A 607 11.59 -13.51 19.86
C ARG A 607 10.32 -14.26 20.29
N ILE A 608 9.21 -14.05 19.60
CA ILE A 608 7.90 -14.60 19.94
C ILE A 608 7.18 -15.22 18.73
N ASN A 609 6.19 -16.07 19.00
CA ASN A 609 5.29 -16.60 17.98
C ASN A 609 3.90 -15.93 18.04
N LEU A 610 3.21 -15.91 16.89
CA LEU A 610 1.85 -15.38 16.75
C LEU A 610 0.95 -16.39 16.02
N ARG A 611 -0.32 -16.45 16.43
CA ARG A 611 -1.38 -17.24 15.78
C ARG A 611 -2.58 -16.34 15.54
N ALA A 612 -3.12 -16.38 14.33
CA ALA A 612 -4.34 -15.64 14.00
C ALA A 612 -5.28 -16.47 13.12
N TYR A 613 -6.57 -16.23 13.26
CA TYR A 613 -7.60 -16.87 12.44
C TYR A 613 -8.83 -15.97 12.35
N GLY A 614 -9.61 -16.12 11.29
CA GLY A 614 -10.80 -15.30 11.09
C GLY A 614 -11.62 -15.66 9.86
N ILE A 615 -12.77 -14.99 9.76
CA ILE A 615 -13.69 -15.02 8.63
C ILE A 615 -13.90 -13.57 8.16
N GLU A 616 -13.75 -13.35 6.87
CA GLU A 616 -13.78 -12.05 6.21
C GLU A 616 -14.87 -12.07 5.13
N ALA A 617 -15.77 -11.09 5.15
CA ALA A 617 -16.82 -10.95 4.15
C ALA A 617 -16.81 -9.54 3.56
N GLY A 618 -17.02 -9.44 2.25
CA GLY A 618 -17.07 -8.17 1.53
C GLY A 618 -18.20 -8.14 0.51
N LEU A 619 -18.84 -6.99 0.36
CA LEU A 619 -19.83 -6.70 -0.66
C LEU A 619 -19.58 -5.31 -1.24
N ILE A 620 -19.53 -5.20 -2.57
CA ILE A 620 -19.24 -3.96 -3.28
C ILE A 620 -20.31 -3.77 -4.35
N LYS A 621 -20.99 -2.63 -4.31
CA LYS A 621 -21.97 -2.21 -5.31
C LYS A 621 -21.36 -1.14 -6.21
N LYS A 622 -21.16 -1.48 -7.48
CA LYS A 622 -20.40 -0.68 -8.45
C LYS A 622 -21.20 0.40 -9.16
N THR A 623 -22.50 0.19 -9.38
CA THR A 623 -23.30 1.00 -10.30
C THR A 623 -24.62 1.48 -9.68
N GLY A 624 -25.19 2.54 -10.27
CA GLY A 624 -26.47 3.14 -9.90
C GLY A 624 -26.33 4.38 -8.99
N LYS A 625 -27.47 4.95 -8.58
CA LYS A 625 -27.50 6.17 -7.76
C LYS A 625 -26.87 6.01 -6.37
N LEU A 626 -26.85 4.79 -5.84
CA LEU A 626 -26.20 4.44 -4.58
C LEU A 626 -25.13 3.40 -4.88
N THR A 627 -23.87 3.76 -4.72
CA THR A 627 -22.69 2.89 -4.81
C THR A 627 -22.03 2.78 -3.45
N GLY A 628 -21.12 1.82 -3.28
CA GLY A 628 -20.43 1.66 -2.01
C GLY A 628 -19.92 0.26 -1.73
N SER A 629 -19.33 0.08 -0.56
CA SER A 629 -18.83 -1.20 -0.07
C SER A 629 -19.20 -1.40 1.40
N VAL A 630 -19.42 -2.65 1.78
CA VAL A 630 -19.56 -3.09 3.16
C VAL A 630 -18.61 -4.26 3.36
N SER A 631 -17.84 -4.23 4.44
CA SER A 631 -16.95 -5.29 4.85
C SER A 631 -17.17 -5.63 6.31
N TYR A 632 -17.10 -6.92 6.63
CA TYR A 632 -17.14 -7.42 7.99
C TYR A 632 -16.05 -8.46 8.18
N THR A 633 -15.39 -8.41 9.32
CA THR A 633 -14.37 -9.38 9.70
C THR A 633 -14.57 -9.77 11.14
N TRP A 634 -14.66 -11.08 11.36
CA TRP A 634 -14.50 -11.66 12.68
C TRP A 634 -13.11 -12.30 12.75
N SER A 635 -12.29 -11.90 13.72
CA SER A 635 -10.92 -12.41 13.81
C SER A 635 -10.42 -12.52 15.24
N ARG A 636 -9.50 -13.46 15.51
CA ARG A 636 -8.74 -13.51 16.76
C ARG A 636 -7.26 -13.61 16.45
N SER A 637 -6.44 -12.91 17.22
CA SER A 637 -4.99 -13.03 17.16
C SER A 637 -4.38 -13.08 18.56
N LYS A 638 -3.46 -14.02 18.76
CA LYS A 638 -2.74 -14.21 20.01
C LYS A 638 -1.24 -14.27 19.73
N ARG A 639 -0.46 -13.77 20.67
CA ARG A 639 1.01 -13.86 20.66
C ARG A 639 1.52 -14.47 21.94
N GLU A 640 2.70 -15.07 21.86
CA GLU A 640 3.43 -15.53 23.02
C GLU A 640 3.95 -14.36 23.85
N TRP A 641 3.96 -14.54 25.16
CA TRP A 641 4.62 -13.66 26.12
C TRP A 641 5.29 -14.52 27.18
N TYR A 642 6.55 -14.19 27.48
CA TYR A 642 7.32 -14.81 28.54
C TYR A 642 6.98 -14.10 29.86
N ALA A 643 6.03 -14.67 30.60
CA ALA A 643 5.74 -14.23 31.97
C ALA A 643 6.81 -14.78 32.93
N PRO A 644 7.01 -14.18 34.11
CA PRO A 644 7.87 -14.74 35.16
C PRO A 644 7.53 -16.21 35.51
N GLU A 645 6.26 -16.60 35.41
CA GLU A 645 5.75 -17.94 35.72
C GLU A 645 5.82 -18.91 34.54
N GLY A 646 6.13 -18.44 33.33
CA GLY A 646 6.27 -19.26 32.12
C GLY A 646 5.66 -18.65 30.86
N LEU A 647 5.79 -19.38 29.75
CA LEU A 647 5.26 -18.97 28.45
C LEU A 647 3.73 -19.03 28.42
N MET A 648 3.07 -17.92 28.06
CA MET A 648 1.62 -17.87 27.91
C MET A 648 1.17 -17.18 26.61
N TRP A 649 -0.07 -17.44 26.18
CA TRP A 649 -0.68 -16.81 25.00
C TRP A 649 -1.59 -15.65 25.41
N ILE A 650 -1.21 -14.43 25.04
CA ILE A 650 -1.98 -13.21 25.28
C ILE A 650 -2.60 -12.68 23.97
N PRO A 651 -3.67 -11.88 24.01
CA PRO A 651 -4.14 -11.14 22.84
C PRO A 651 -3.00 -10.32 22.23
N SER A 652 -2.83 -10.37 20.90
CA SER A 652 -1.86 -9.47 20.25
C SER A 652 -2.40 -8.04 20.20
N THR A 653 -1.54 -7.05 19.99
CA THR A 653 -1.95 -5.64 19.83
C THR A 653 -2.91 -5.41 18.67
N ALA A 654 -2.92 -6.31 17.68
CA ALA A 654 -3.82 -6.33 16.53
C ALA A 654 -5.12 -7.16 16.74
N ASP A 655 -5.35 -7.75 17.93
CA ASP A 655 -6.55 -8.58 18.19
C ASP A 655 -7.82 -7.72 18.20
N ARG A 656 -8.62 -7.85 17.15
CA ARG A 656 -9.88 -7.12 16.93
C ARG A 656 -10.99 -8.11 16.58
N PRO A 657 -11.74 -8.60 17.60
CA PRO A 657 -12.79 -9.58 17.43
C PRO A 657 -13.80 -9.25 16.33
N HIS A 658 -14.28 -8.01 16.29
CA HIS A 658 -15.23 -7.55 15.29
C HIS A 658 -14.71 -6.29 14.62
N ASN A 659 -14.76 -6.27 13.29
CA ASN A 659 -14.43 -5.10 12.47
C ASN A 659 -15.48 -4.98 11.35
N LEU A 660 -16.15 -3.85 11.27
CA LEU A 660 -17.19 -3.53 10.29
C LEU A 660 -16.86 -2.18 9.66
N SER A 661 -16.83 -2.14 8.33
CA SER A 661 -16.70 -0.89 7.59
C SER A 661 -17.78 -0.80 6.52
N ALA A 662 -18.36 0.38 6.36
CA ALA A 662 -19.36 0.66 5.35
C ALA A 662 -19.09 2.03 4.73
N THR A 663 -18.93 2.07 3.41
CA THR A 663 -18.79 3.28 2.61
C THR A 663 -19.95 3.33 1.64
N LEU A 664 -20.75 4.39 1.71
CA LEU A 664 -21.92 4.59 0.86
C LEU A 664 -21.81 5.93 0.16
N LYS A 665 -22.10 5.97 -1.13
CA LYS A 665 -22.11 7.18 -1.92
C LYS A 665 -23.42 7.31 -2.69
N TYR A 666 -24.09 8.43 -2.49
CA TYR A 666 -25.30 8.80 -3.21
C TYR A 666 -25.02 9.88 -4.25
N HIS A 667 -25.23 9.54 -5.52
CA HIS A 667 -25.14 10.46 -6.65
C HIS A 667 -26.50 11.13 -6.87
N LEU A 668 -26.64 12.37 -6.39
CA LEU A 668 -27.86 13.17 -6.60
C LEU A 668 -27.98 13.62 -8.07
N LYS A 669 -26.86 14.11 -8.63
CA LYS A 669 -26.67 14.48 -10.04
C LYS A 669 -25.27 14.05 -10.47
N GLU A 670 -24.95 14.08 -11.76
CA GLU A 670 -23.61 13.75 -12.26
C GLU A 670 -22.48 14.54 -11.58
N LYS A 671 -22.77 15.76 -11.14
CA LYS A 671 -21.80 16.71 -10.57
C LYS A 671 -21.92 16.89 -9.06
N THR A 672 -22.87 16.21 -8.40
CA THR A 672 -23.19 16.41 -6.99
C THR A 672 -23.38 15.07 -6.31
N SER A 673 -22.58 14.80 -5.28
CA SER A 673 -22.66 13.56 -4.53
C SER A 673 -22.47 13.75 -3.04
N PHE A 674 -23.10 12.87 -2.28
CA PHE A 674 -22.97 12.75 -0.83
C PHE A 674 -22.35 11.41 -0.49
N GLY A 675 -21.46 11.37 0.49
CA GLY A 675 -20.87 10.16 1.01
C GLY A 675 -21.15 10.00 2.51
N LEU A 676 -21.26 8.75 2.92
CA LEU A 676 -21.35 8.35 4.32
C LEU A 676 -20.37 7.21 4.53
N ASN A 677 -19.51 7.37 5.54
CA ASN A 677 -18.62 6.32 5.96
C ASN A 677 -18.91 5.96 7.41
N PHE A 678 -19.02 4.67 7.69
CA PHE A 678 -19.20 4.14 9.02
C PHE A 678 -18.15 3.07 9.29
N VAL A 679 -17.49 3.17 10.43
CA VAL A 679 -16.51 2.19 10.88
C VAL A 679 -16.84 1.79 12.32
N TYR A 680 -16.72 0.51 12.61
CA TYR A 680 -16.83 -0.06 13.95
C TYR A 680 -15.73 -1.09 14.15
N GLN A 681 -15.08 -1.04 15.30
CA GLN A 681 -14.03 -1.99 15.65
C GLN A 681 -14.11 -2.30 17.15
N SER A 682 -14.03 -3.58 17.52
CA SER A 682 -13.84 -3.96 18.92
C SER A 682 -12.58 -3.29 19.48
N GLY A 683 -12.60 -2.90 20.74
CA GLY A 683 -11.49 -2.16 21.35
C GLY A 683 -10.15 -2.89 21.25
N ALA A 684 -9.07 -2.12 21.22
CA ALA A 684 -7.71 -2.65 21.17
C ALA A 684 -7.28 -3.24 22.52
N PRO A 685 -6.56 -4.38 22.57
CA PRO A 685 -5.85 -4.78 23.77
C PRO A 685 -4.78 -3.75 24.14
N ALA A 686 -4.66 -3.46 25.42
CA ALA A 686 -3.69 -2.52 25.96
C ALA A 686 -3.17 -2.99 27.32
N THR A 687 -1.96 -2.56 27.68
CA THR A 687 -1.39 -2.82 29.00
C THR A 687 -1.62 -1.61 29.89
N ILE A 688 -2.19 -1.83 31.07
CA ILE A 688 -2.18 -0.85 32.16
C ILE A 688 -1.32 -1.38 33.31
N TYR A 689 -0.61 -0.47 33.96
CA TYR A 689 0.24 -0.75 35.10
C TYR A 689 -0.59 -0.72 36.39
N MET A 690 -0.52 -1.78 37.19
CA MET A 690 -1.35 -1.92 38.38
C MET A 690 -0.73 -1.23 39.60
N HIS A 691 0.61 -1.29 39.74
CA HIS A 691 1.33 -0.70 40.86
C HIS A 691 2.69 -0.13 40.42
N GLU A 692 3.15 0.94 41.07
CA GLU A 692 4.55 1.37 41.01
C GLU A 692 5.32 0.63 42.11
N THR A 693 6.44 0.03 41.75
CA THR A 693 7.38 -0.59 42.68
C THR A 693 8.68 0.22 42.70
N SER A 694 9.54 0.01 43.70
CA SER A 694 10.89 0.59 43.75
C SER A 694 11.78 0.20 42.56
N TYR A 695 11.35 -0.77 41.75
CA TYR A 695 12.02 -1.26 40.54
C TYR A 695 11.32 -0.85 39.23
N GLY A 696 10.23 -0.06 39.30
CA GLY A 696 9.47 0.42 38.14
C GLY A 696 7.99 0.05 38.16
N GLU A 697 7.29 0.34 37.07
CA GLU A 697 5.85 0.06 36.93
C GLU A 697 5.59 -1.44 36.69
N PHE A 698 4.71 -2.05 37.50
CA PHE A 698 4.37 -3.47 37.43
C PHE A 698 3.01 -3.71 36.74
N PHE A 699 2.94 -4.74 35.90
CA PHE A 699 1.72 -5.29 35.33
C PHE A 699 1.75 -6.82 35.43
N GLU A 700 0.61 -7.45 35.73
CA GLU A 700 0.53 -8.92 35.81
C GLU A 700 0.71 -9.58 34.44
N THR A 701 0.08 -9.01 33.40
CA THR A 701 0.18 -9.50 32.03
C THR A 701 0.22 -8.35 31.04
N LYS A 702 0.99 -8.49 29.95
CA LYS A 702 0.87 -7.56 28.81
C LYS A 702 -0.53 -7.69 28.20
N ASN A 703 -1.07 -6.58 27.71
CA ASN A 703 -2.40 -6.52 27.09
C ASN A 703 -3.53 -7.00 28.03
N ASN A 704 -3.43 -6.66 29.32
CA ASN A 704 -4.36 -7.06 30.40
C ASN A 704 -5.74 -6.41 30.35
N ILE A 705 -5.95 -5.37 29.53
CA ILE A 705 -7.25 -4.74 29.31
C ILE A 705 -7.58 -4.61 27.83
N ARG A 706 -8.81 -4.21 27.56
CA ARG A 706 -9.26 -3.78 26.23
C ARG A 706 -9.83 -2.37 26.32
N TYR A 707 -9.45 -1.50 25.38
CA TYR A 707 -10.06 -0.19 25.21
C TYR A 707 -11.57 -0.31 24.89
N PHE A 708 -12.29 0.80 24.96
CA PHE A 708 -13.68 0.83 24.52
C PHE A 708 -13.79 0.56 23.02
N ASP A 709 -14.91 -0.02 22.62
CA ASP A 709 -15.21 -0.23 21.21
C ASP A 709 -15.23 1.10 20.45
N TYR A 710 -14.56 1.11 19.31
CA TYR A 710 -14.45 2.26 18.44
C TYR A 710 -15.62 2.28 17.47
N HIS A 711 -16.23 3.44 17.28
CA HIS A 711 -17.05 3.65 16.09
C HIS A 711 -17.05 5.10 15.63
N ARG A 712 -17.07 5.31 14.32
CA ARG A 712 -17.06 6.65 13.74
C ARG A 712 -17.98 6.69 12.52
N MET A 713 -18.69 7.81 12.37
CA MET A 713 -19.41 8.15 11.16
C MET A 713 -18.86 9.45 10.59
N ASP A 714 -18.59 9.45 9.30
CA ASP A 714 -18.12 10.60 8.54
C ASP A 714 -19.11 10.92 7.42
N PHE A 715 -19.31 12.21 7.15
CA PHE A 715 -20.15 12.69 6.06
C PHE A 715 -19.31 13.47 5.06
N SER A 716 -19.56 13.27 3.77
CA SER A 716 -18.88 14.00 2.71
C SER A 716 -19.83 14.56 1.68
N PHE A 717 -19.45 15.71 1.12
CA PHE A 717 -20.13 16.38 0.03
C PHE A 717 -19.11 16.72 -1.05
N ARG A 718 -19.45 16.42 -2.30
CA ARG A 718 -18.65 16.83 -3.46
C ARG A 718 -19.50 17.53 -4.49
N GLN A 719 -18.99 18.64 -4.98
CA GLN A 719 -19.50 19.37 -6.14
C GLN A 719 -18.40 19.58 -7.17
N THR A 720 -18.67 19.19 -8.43
CA THR A 720 -17.77 19.47 -9.55
C THR A 720 -18.36 20.55 -10.46
N VAL A 721 -17.53 21.52 -10.84
CA VAL A 721 -17.86 22.60 -11.78
C VAL A 721 -16.94 22.50 -12.99
N TYR A 722 -17.52 22.28 -14.16
CA TYR A 722 -16.77 22.22 -15.42
C TYR A 722 -16.79 23.55 -16.16
N LYS A 723 -15.64 23.96 -16.67
CA LYS A 723 -15.43 25.08 -17.60
C LYS A 723 -14.62 24.57 -18.80
N ARG A 724 -14.51 25.38 -19.85
CA ARG A 724 -13.91 24.95 -21.14
C ARG A 724 -12.47 24.43 -21.04
N ARG A 725 -11.65 24.99 -20.14
CA ARG A 725 -10.22 24.66 -19.99
C ARG A 725 -9.85 24.18 -18.59
N PHE A 726 -10.83 24.08 -17.69
CA PHE A 726 -10.57 23.63 -16.33
C PHE A 726 -11.83 23.10 -15.64
N SER A 727 -11.64 22.30 -14.60
CA SER A 727 -12.67 21.90 -13.65
C SER A 727 -12.29 22.35 -12.24
N ILE A 728 -13.29 22.55 -11.40
CA ILE A 728 -13.13 22.79 -9.97
C ILE A 728 -13.92 21.71 -9.23
N ASP A 729 -13.25 20.93 -8.40
CA ASP A 729 -13.89 20.08 -7.39
C ASP A 729 -13.88 20.83 -6.05
N ILE A 730 -15.05 20.85 -5.41
CA ILE A 730 -15.23 21.32 -4.05
C ILE A 730 -15.58 20.09 -3.21
N ASP A 731 -14.66 19.68 -2.34
CA ASP A 731 -14.81 18.58 -1.39
C ASP A 731 -14.99 19.16 0.01
N ALA A 732 -16.13 18.92 0.64
CA ALA A 732 -16.40 19.28 2.02
C ALA A 732 -16.71 18.03 2.84
N ASP A 733 -16.08 17.87 3.99
CA ASP A 733 -16.22 16.67 4.81
C ASP A 733 -16.42 17.06 6.29
N VAL A 734 -17.15 16.21 7.02
CA VAL A 734 -17.30 16.28 8.47
C VAL A 734 -16.87 14.94 9.04
N TYR A 735 -15.69 14.92 9.66
CA TYR A 735 -15.15 13.76 10.35
C TYR A 735 -15.80 13.61 11.72
N ASN A 736 -16.15 12.38 12.12
CA ASN A 736 -16.75 12.06 13.42
C ASN A 736 -18.01 12.90 13.73
N VAL A 737 -19.05 12.76 12.91
CA VAL A 737 -20.29 13.59 12.92
C VAL A 737 -20.96 13.68 14.28
N TYR A 738 -20.99 12.60 15.06
CA TYR A 738 -21.57 12.57 16.41
C TYR A 738 -20.55 12.83 17.53
N SER A 739 -19.33 13.28 17.18
CA SER A 739 -18.24 13.65 18.09
C SER A 739 -17.96 12.61 19.19
N ARG A 740 -17.95 11.33 18.85
CA ARG A 740 -17.66 10.26 19.82
C ARG A 740 -16.22 10.38 20.31
N LYS A 741 -16.05 10.23 21.61
CA LYS A 741 -14.74 10.17 22.29
C LYS A 741 -14.13 8.77 22.18
N ASN A 742 -13.70 8.41 20.98
CA ASN A 742 -13.00 7.15 20.74
C ASN A 742 -11.68 7.13 21.52
N THR A 743 -11.27 5.96 22.01
CA THR A 743 -10.04 5.86 22.81
C THR A 743 -8.81 5.91 21.92
N PHE A 744 -8.00 6.96 22.08
CA PHE A 744 -6.64 7.03 21.56
C PHE A 744 -5.66 6.31 22.50
N TYR A 745 -5.75 6.60 23.81
CA TYR A 745 -5.06 5.85 24.88
C TYR A 745 -5.68 6.16 26.24
N PHE A 746 -5.24 5.43 27.27
CA PHE A 746 -5.56 5.71 28.67
C PHE A 746 -4.41 6.41 29.38
N LYS A 747 -4.67 7.61 29.93
CA LYS A 747 -3.71 8.37 30.73
C LYS A 747 -3.89 8.02 32.21
N LYS A 748 -2.83 7.55 32.85
CA LYS A 748 -2.77 7.37 34.30
C LYS A 748 -2.83 8.74 34.98
N THR A 749 -3.75 8.92 35.92
CA THR A 749 -3.94 10.15 36.69
C THR A 749 -4.07 9.81 38.17
N TRP A 750 -3.43 10.60 39.04
CA TRP A 750 -3.63 10.48 40.47
C TRP A 750 -4.93 11.17 40.87
N ASP A 751 -5.82 10.45 41.54
CA ASP A 751 -7.02 11.00 42.14
C ASP A 751 -6.70 11.35 43.61
N GLU A 752 -6.61 12.65 43.91
CA GLU A 752 -6.32 13.12 45.27
C GLU A 752 -7.44 12.79 46.27
N ALA A 753 -8.69 12.76 45.81
CA ALA A 753 -9.85 12.53 46.68
C ALA A 753 -9.93 11.05 47.10
N GLU A 754 -9.73 10.14 46.15
CA GLU A 754 -9.76 8.71 46.42
C GLU A 754 -8.39 8.10 46.73
N LYS A 755 -7.34 8.93 46.73
CA LYS A 755 -5.94 8.53 46.97
C LYS A 755 -5.53 7.29 46.17
N ARG A 756 -5.96 7.24 44.91
CA ARG A 756 -5.68 6.11 44.00
C ARG A 756 -5.39 6.60 42.59
N TYR A 757 -4.67 5.79 41.82
CA TYR A 757 -4.56 6.03 40.39
C TYR A 757 -5.88 5.66 39.69
N SER A 758 -6.33 6.54 38.80
CA SER A 758 -7.40 6.31 37.85
C SER A 758 -6.86 6.42 36.42
N TYR A 759 -7.57 5.83 35.46
CA TYR A 759 -7.22 5.91 34.05
C TYR A 759 -8.23 6.76 33.30
N LYS A 760 -7.78 7.89 32.76
CA LYS A 760 -8.59 8.80 31.96
C LYS A 760 -8.56 8.39 30.49
N ASN A 761 -9.74 8.24 29.88
CA ASN A 761 -9.88 8.04 28.44
C ASN A 761 -9.54 9.32 27.67
N ILE A 762 -8.54 9.25 26.79
CA ILE A 762 -8.12 10.35 25.92
C ILE A 762 -8.56 10.04 24.48
N SER A 763 -9.24 10.99 23.84
CA SER A 763 -9.70 10.88 22.45
C SER A 763 -9.06 11.94 21.57
N LEU A 764 -8.64 11.59 20.36
CA LEU A 764 -7.86 12.50 19.52
C LEU A 764 -8.73 13.49 18.76
N PHE A 765 -9.77 13.00 18.08
CA PHE A 765 -10.51 13.80 17.10
C PHE A 765 -12.00 13.95 17.48
N PRO A 766 -12.45 15.16 17.84
CA PRO A 766 -13.86 15.47 17.95
C PRO A 766 -14.48 15.59 16.54
N VAL A 767 -15.65 16.21 16.42
CA VAL A 767 -16.18 16.61 15.12
C VAL A 767 -15.22 17.58 14.43
N MET A 768 -14.80 17.26 13.19
CA MET A 768 -13.87 18.11 12.44
C MET A 768 -14.39 18.39 11.03
N PRO A 769 -14.85 19.62 10.75
CA PRO A 769 -15.20 20.03 9.39
C PRO A 769 -13.94 20.33 8.58
N SER A 770 -14.00 20.08 7.28
CA SER A 770 -12.92 20.41 6.36
C SER A 770 -13.41 20.75 4.96
N LEU A 771 -12.56 21.46 4.23
CA LEU A 771 -12.81 21.90 2.86
C LEU A 771 -11.51 21.79 2.05
N THR A 772 -11.63 21.21 0.85
CA THR A 772 -10.56 21.15 -0.14
C THR A 772 -11.11 21.59 -1.50
N ILE A 773 -10.34 22.43 -2.19
CA ILE A 773 -10.61 22.86 -3.56
C ILE A 773 -9.54 22.26 -4.47
N THR A 774 -9.95 21.56 -5.52
CA THR A 774 -9.04 21.02 -6.54
C THR A 774 -9.38 21.61 -7.90
N ILE A 775 -8.42 22.26 -8.54
CA ILE A 775 -8.56 22.83 -9.89
C ILE A 775 -7.74 21.98 -10.84
N ARG A 776 -8.35 21.46 -11.91
CA ARG A 776 -7.65 20.71 -12.98
C ARG A 776 -7.72 21.45 -14.28
N PHE A 777 -6.60 21.56 -14.98
CA PHE A 777 -6.40 22.23 -16.26
C PHE A 777 -6.03 21.20 -17.34
N TRP A 778 -6.52 21.41 -18.56
CA TRP A 778 -6.26 20.56 -19.73
C TRP A 778 -6.21 21.36 -21.04
#